data_AF-A0A9E3TYJ1-F1
#
_entry.id   AF-A0A9E3TYJ1-F1
#
_cell.length_a   1.000
_cell.length_b   1.000
_cell.length_c   1.000
_cell.angle_alpha   90.00
_cell.angle_beta   90.00
_cell.angle_gamma   90.00
#
_symmetry.space_group_name_H-M   'P 1'
#
loop_
_entity.id
_entity.type
_entity.pdbx_description
1 polymer ?
#
loop_
_entity_poly.entity_id
_entity_poly.type
_entity_poly.pdbx_seq_one_letter_code
_entity_poly.pdbx_strand_id
1 'polypeptide(L)'
;TGPLNIRGSNYGTEVGGNWLMIDTTSFTGAPAVDLGTAADKGDLIFGGALAGGTLNISALSGAGKVRTDTGGTGVRTLAINQASDTVFSGGFLAHVSGGGAVRDLDVIKTGAGVLELTGTSGKQTTSSGAGDPTLNLIVNGGTIRVSGAGDIGPASVTNVSIGAAGTFEWDTTSGIKTIANDISGTGALLKSGPNNLVLQGSNSFSGAATVTGGFLVFDSLTAEDGAPSVALNGGSLALGSSFAGNTATIGSLSGTTGTQISPNFGATTGVKTLQVNQTVDGTYAGVIGGGTGSRDLAIVKNGLATLTLSGANNFGGTTTVNAGTLRIGNKNALGAFQGGRPVTQVVVASGGAVDFNGVVDATYGYTIAGAGPGGAGALVNLAGPIGNNFAQTSNILLSADATIGGTGDWSLLTNAYNATSLDLAGFTLTKAGANTISLVNTTTTAGTVNIAGGTLALGGSPNGAGADASLAAFTLNNTAGASLLVNKNSSIGSLAGGGGSGGNVAIGGAATLTVGAIGSNTSYAGVISGGGNLIKTGVGTLELTNTNTYTGATTVSNGVLKASANGALGSAAAGTTVNNGASLELAGGLNYTTAEALSLNGAGFGAPGSTGALFIDDGGSAAFAGPIAIATDATIGAFNGSTLTLGGSIDKNGTTVTFLGNGSATNTININGGVTGTLPNSDLIVDNVTTNLNSLAVYAGPTFVRNAGVLNVNATGDLSTTAITLGDSGTGDMNQIAGSNVFVSGGAGVGDLLVNPGSTYSLAGGTLDFGDTNAGTQEVGVGSGNGASVMQIDGAFNFTGGTLINVSTINQATFTQQGGDFVIGVDGGLDVNDANLTRALTTINGDFNQTGGSLSVDIFGNTVRGRSGEAGDDFFNVGDPLTYITDSDLLYVTGSATLDGSVDVQIASGVERQPWCWYDVVYANAGITLGGSFSVNGGAGIYRILYTPDGQI
;
A
#
# COMPACT_ATOMS: atom_id res chain seq x y z
N THR A 1 -23.64 74.11 -36.61
CA THR A 1 -23.01 73.10 -37.50
C THR A 1 -21.51 73.30 -37.65
N GLY A 2 -20.96 74.50 -37.40
CA GLY A 2 -19.50 74.74 -37.32
C GLY A 2 -18.94 74.69 -35.89
N PRO A 3 -17.60 74.84 -35.72
CA PRO A 3 -16.96 74.94 -34.41
C PRO A 3 -17.44 76.19 -33.66
N LEU A 4 -17.63 76.05 -32.35
CA LEU A 4 -18.06 77.09 -31.42
C LEU A 4 -16.86 77.50 -30.58
N ASN A 5 -16.38 78.73 -30.78
CA ASN A 5 -15.21 79.27 -30.11
C ASN A 5 -15.65 80.37 -29.14
N ILE A 6 -15.49 80.14 -27.84
CA ILE A 6 -15.92 81.03 -26.77
C ILE A 6 -14.67 81.70 -26.20
N ARG A 7 -14.39 82.95 -26.62
CA ARG A 7 -13.24 83.74 -26.17
C ARG A 7 -13.71 85.06 -25.55
N GLY A 8 -13.11 85.44 -24.42
CA GLY A 8 -13.33 86.73 -23.78
C GLY A 8 -12.03 87.52 -23.62
N SER A 9 -12.12 88.85 -23.60
CA SER A 9 -11.01 89.72 -23.21
C SER A 9 -11.11 90.08 -21.73
N ASN A 10 -10.03 89.92 -20.97
CA ASN A 10 -9.89 90.31 -19.57
C ASN A 10 -10.35 91.76 -19.32
N TYR A 11 -11.54 91.96 -18.75
CA TYR A 11 -11.87 93.17 -17.98
C TYR A 11 -12.92 92.88 -16.91
N GLY A 12 -12.55 93.09 -15.65
CA GLY A 12 -13.48 93.49 -14.59
C GLY A 12 -14.10 92.38 -13.74
N THR A 13 -13.94 92.56 -12.43
CA THR A 13 -14.65 91.88 -11.34
C THR A 13 -16.16 92.11 -11.45
N GLU A 14 -16.93 91.00 -11.41
CA GLU A 14 -18.38 90.90 -11.19
C GLU A 14 -19.30 91.78 -12.05
N VAL A 15 -20.26 91.11 -12.72
CA VAL A 15 -21.30 91.64 -13.63
C VAL A 15 -20.79 92.01 -15.04
N GLY A 16 -20.42 91.00 -15.83
CA GLY A 16 -20.14 91.17 -17.27
C GLY A 16 -19.21 90.15 -17.95
N GLY A 17 -19.06 88.92 -17.42
CA GLY A 17 -18.23 87.91 -18.07
C GLY A 17 -18.82 87.39 -19.39
N ASN A 18 -17.97 86.97 -20.33
CA ASN A 18 -18.39 86.29 -21.56
C ASN A 18 -18.66 84.80 -21.26
N TRP A 19 -19.92 84.48 -20.94
CA TRP A 19 -20.41 83.10 -20.77
C TRP A 19 -21.47 82.80 -21.84
N LEU A 20 -21.45 81.58 -22.36
CA LEU A 20 -22.52 81.09 -23.24
C LEU A 20 -23.48 80.26 -22.42
N MET A 21 -24.72 80.74 -22.27
CA MET A 21 -25.80 79.97 -21.65
C MET A 21 -26.59 79.23 -22.73
N ILE A 22 -26.64 77.89 -22.63
CA ILE A 22 -27.34 77.05 -23.60
C ILE A 22 -28.59 76.44 -22.95
N ASP A 23 -29.75 76.61 -23.62
CA ASP A 23 -30.95 75.81 -23.40
C ASP A 23 -30.89 74.57 -24.29
N THR A 24 -30.81 73.39 -23.67
CA THR A 24 -30.63 72.10 -24.33
C THR A 24 -31.76 71.73 -25.29
N THR A 25 -32.94 72.36 -25.20
CA THR A 25 -34.08 72.09 -26.10
C THR A 25 -33.97 72.77 -27.47
N SER A 26 -33.09 73.78 -27.58
CA SER A 26 -32.96 74.64 -28.77
C SER A 26 -31.79 74.27 -29.68
N PHE A 27 -31.01 73.24 -29.32
CA PHE A 27 -29.73 72.92 -29.95
C PHE A 27 -29.77 71.54 -30.62
N THR A 28 -29.78 71.50 -31.95
CA THR A 28 -29.94 70.25 -32.74
C THR A 28 -28.66 69.71 -33.36
N GLY A 29 -27.49 70.32 -33.11
CA GLY A 29 -26.18 69.90 -33.65
C GLY A 29 -25.14 69.59 -32.57
N ALA A 30 -24.06 68.89 -32.95
CA ALA A 30 -22.93 68.54 -32.06
C ALA A 30 -21.63 69.29 -32.46
N PRO A 31 -21.49 70.59 -32.13
CA PRO A 31 -20.31 71.38 -32.50
C PRO A 31 -19.09 70.97 -31.68
N ALA A 32 -17.90 71.26 -32.21
CA ALA A 32 -16.68 71.28 -31.42
C ALA A 32 -16.65 72.57 -30.59
N VAL A 33 -16.33 72.50 -29.30
CA VAL A 33 -16.33 73.64 -28.37
C VAL A 33 -14.92 73.92 -27.88
N ASP A 34 -14.42 75.12 -28.18
CA ASP A 34 -13.14 75.65 -27.68
C ASP A 34 -13.43 76.80 -26.70
N LEU A 35 -13.03 76.65 -25.44
CA LEU A 35 -13.23 77.64 -24.36
C LEU A 35 -12.08 78.67 -24.23
N GLY A 36 -11.16 78.68 -25.19
CA GLY A 36 -10.06 79.66 -25.23
C GLY A 36 -8.98 79.41 -24.17
N THR A 37 -8.11 80.41 -23.93
CA THR A 37 -7.01 80.29 -22.96
C THR A 37 -7.44 80.68 -21.55
N ALA A 38 -6.61 80.38 -20.54
CA ALA A 38 -6.92 80.72 -19.14
C ALA A 38 -7.11 82.24 -18.92
N ALA A 39 -6.54 83.08 -19.81
CA ALA A 39 -6.71 84.52 -19.80
C ALA A 39 -8.09 84.98 -20.32
N ASP A 40 -8.82 84.11 -21.04
CA ASP A 40 -10.01 84.49 -21.80
C ASP A 40 -11.36 84.15 -21.10
N LYS A 41 -11.34 83.44 -19.95
CA LYS A 41 -12.51 83.05 -19.13
C LYS A 41 -13.79 82.64 -19.91
N GLY A 42 -13.66 81.93 -21.03
CA GLY A 42 -14.80 81.50 -21.83
C GLY A 42 -15.55 80.36 -21.16
N ASP A 43 -16.61 80.65 -20.41
CA ASP A 43 -17.34 79.63 -19.66
C ASP A 43 -18.59 79.13 -20.41
N LEU A 44 -18.82 77.82 -20.35
CA LEU A 44 -20.03 77.17 -20.84
C LEU A 44 -20.99 76.92 -19.67
N ILE A 45 -22.19 77.49 -19.75
CA ILE A 45 -23.19 77.40 -18.68
C ILE A 45 -24.44 76.71 -19.21
N PHE A 46 -24.89 75.67 -18.52
CA PHE A 46 -26.19 75.07 -18.74
C PHE A 46 -27.28 75.86 -18.01
N GLY A 47 -28.19 76.50 -18.75
CA GLY A 47 -29.28 77.31 -18.19
C GLY A 47 -30.68 76.81 -18.57
N GLY A 48 -31.72 77.34 -17.91
CA GLY A 48 -33.12 77.15 -18.29
C GLY A 48 -34.01 76.39 -17.28
N ALA A 49 -35.31 76.69 -17.27
CA ALA A 49 -36.30 76.25 -16.26
C ALA A 49 -36.63 74.74 -16.26
N LEU A 50 -36.19 73.99 -17.27
CA LEU A 50 -36.52 72.57 -17.42
C LEU A 50 -35.43 71.66 -16.83
N ALA A 51 -35.89 70.63 -16.13
CA ALA A 51 -35.10 69.52 -15.60
C ALA A 51 -34.60 68.61 -16.75
N GLY A 52 -33.37 68.10 -16.69
CA GLY A 52 -33.00 66.88 -17.43
C GLY A 52 -32.61 66.99 -18.93
N GLY A 53 -31.60 67.78 -19.30
CA GLY A 53 -31.18 67.95 -20.71
C GLY A 53 -29.77 67.44 -21.04
N THR A 54 -29.57 66.89 -22.26
CA THR A 54 -28.26 66.50 -22.80
C THR A 54 -27.76 67.50 -23.84
N LEU A 55 -26.57 68.06 -23.64
CA LEU A 55 -25.83 68.80 -24.66
C LEU A 55 -24.82 67.88 -25.34
N ASN A 56 -24.98 67.67 -26.65
CA ASN A 56 -24.04 66.90 -27.45
C ASN A 56 -23.01 67.83 -28.08
N ILE A 57 -21.72 67.51 -27.94
CA ILE A 57 -20.60 68.20 -28.57
C ILE A 57 -19.66 67.19 -29.23
N SER A 58 -19.00 67.59 -30.32
CA SER A 58 -18.04 66.73 -31.05
C SER A 58 -16.60 66.89 -30.59
N ALA A 59 -16.28 67.85 -29.73
CA ALA A 59 -14.96 68.03 -29.10
C ALA A 59 -15.05 69.07 -27.98
N LEU A 60 -14.20 68.97 -26.97
CA LEU A 60 -14.03 69.97 -25.91
C LEU A 60 -12.55 70.32 -25.75
N SER A 61 -12.21 71.60 -25.80
CA SER A 61 -10.84 72.09 -25.57
C SER A 61 -10.81 73.45 -24.85
N GLY A 62 -9.63 73.87 -24.42
CA GLY A 62 -9.38 75.19 -23.81
C GLY A 62 -9.37 75.16 -22.28
N ALA A 63 -9.47 76.33 -21.66
CA ALA A 63 -9.22 76.52 -20.22
C ALA A 63 -10.40 77.08 -19.41
N GLY A 64 -11.57 77.30 -20.04
CA GLY A 64 -12.77 77.81 -19.37
C GLY A 64 -13.52 76.76 -18.54
N LYS A 65 -14.55 77.17 -17.80
CA LYS A 65 -15.36 76.29 -16.94
C LYS A 65 -16.62 75.80 -17.65
N VAL A 66 -17.06 74.59 -17.32
CA VAL A 66 -18.39 74.07 -17.65
C VAL A 66 -19.22 74.04 -16.36
N ARG A 67 -20.39 74.70 -16.31
CA ARG A 67 -21.16 74.83 -15.05
C ARG A 67 -22.68 74.69 -15.20
N THR A 68 -23.36 74.33 -14.11
CA THR A 68 -24.84 74.28 -14.03
C THR A 68 -25.42 75.46 -13.21
N ASP A 69 -25.46 76.68 -13.75
CA ASP A 69 -25.66 77.90 -12.93
C ASP A 69 -27.15 78.31 -12.71
N THR A 70 -28.10 77.90 -13.56
CA THR A 70 -29.51 78.41 -13.48
C THR A 70 -30.58 77.38 -13.95
N GLY A 71 -31.77 77.30 -13.31
CA GLY A 71 -32.90 76.42 -13.77
C GLY A 71 -33.67 75.55 -12.75
N GLY A 72 -34.44 74.54 -13.19
CA GLY A 72 -35.10 73.53 -12.32
C GLY A 72 -34.14 72.49 -11.69
N THR A 73 -34.65 71.58 -10.84
CA THR A 73 -33.89 70.44 -10.26
C THR A 73 -33.62 69.34 -11.30
N GLY A 74 -32.57 68.53 -11.12
CA GLY A 74 -32.30 67.33 -11.94
C GLY A 74 -30.90 67.26 -12.56
N VAL A 75 -30.61 66.13 -13.21
CA VAL A 75 -29.30 65.83 -13.84
C VAL A 75 -29.19 66.52 -15.20
N ARG A 76 -28.08 67.21 -15.46
CA ARG A 76 -27.72 67.68 -16.80
C ARG A 76 -26.58 66.85 -17.36
N THR A 77 -26.59 66.61 -18.67
CA THR A 77 -25.59 65.76 -19.31
C THR A 77 -24.80 66.53 -20.36
N LEU A 78 -23.47 66.48 -20.29
CA LEU A 78 -22.58 66.87 -21.37
C LEU A 78 -22.08 65.61 -22.08
N ALA A 79 -22.53 65.37 -23.30
CA ALA A 79 -22.09 64.25 -24.13
C ALA A 79 -21.00 64.70 -25.12
N ILE A 80 -19.80 64.16 -24.99
CA ILE A 80 -18.60 64.50 -25.75
C ILE A 80 -18.24 63.34 -26.69
N ASN A 81 -18.58 63.48 -27.98
CA ASN A 81 -18.29 62.50 -29.01
C ASN A 81 -17.05 62.88 -29.84
N GLN A 82 -15.91 63.01 -29.16
CA GLN A 82 -14.67 63.43 -29.82
C GLN A 82 -13.95 62.29 -30.54
N ALA A 83 -13.69 62.50 -31.82
CA ALA A 83 -12.92 61.58 -32.66
C ALA A 83 -11.40 61.83 -32.60
N SER A 84 -10.99 63.03 -32.20
CA SER A 84 -9.58 63.44 -32.10
C SER A 84 -9.21 63.83 -30.68
N ASP A 85 -7.91 63.87 -30.41
CA ASP A 85 -7.37 64.23 -29.10
C ASP A 85 -7.52 65.73 -28.85
N THR A 86 -7.97 66.09 -27.65
CA THR A 86 -8.15 67.48 -27.23
C THR A 86 -7.68 67.69 -25.80
N VAL A 87 -7.18 68.89 -25.51
CA VAL A 87 -6.74 69.28 -24.17
C VAL A 87 -7.73 70.27 -23.57
N PHE A 88 -8.24 69.93 -22.40
CA PHE A 88 -9.10 70.76 -21.57
C PHE A 88 -8.43 71.00 -20.21
N SER A 89 -7.94 72.22 -19.99
CA SER A 89 -7.30 72.63 -18.73
C SER A 89 -8.26 73.37 -17.79
N GLY A 90 -9.55 73.37 -18.12
CA GLY A 90 -10.62 73.99 -17.35
C GLY A 90 -11.21 73.09 -16.27
N GLY A 91 -12.35 73.50 -15.70
CA GLY A 91 -13.02 72.77 -14.62
C GLY A 91 -14.51 72.53 -14.89
N PHE A 92 -15.02 71.38 -14.44
CA PHE A 92 -16.46 71.05 -14.42
C PHE A 92 -17.05 71.37 -13.05
N LEU A 93 -18.12 72.17 -12.98
CA LEU A 93 -18.73 72.58 -11.71
C LEU A 93 -20.23 72.24 -11.68
N ALA A 94 -20.65 71.43 -10.72
CA ALA A 94 -22.04 71.25 -10.32
C ALA A 94 -22.43 72.28 -9.23
N HIS A 95 -23.72 72.65 -9.12
CA HIS A 95 -24.14 73.81 -8.32
C HIS A 95 -25.42 73.56 -7.50
N VAL A 96 -25.52 74.21 -6.33
CA VAL A 96 -26.75 74.32 -5.53
C VAL A 96 -27.20 75.77 -5.54
N SER A 97 -28.40 76.07 -6.03
CA SER A 97 -28.92 77.44 -5.95
C SER A 97 -29.38 77.76 -4.51
N GLY A 98 -29.34 79.04 -4.11
CA GLY A 98 -29.66 79.55 -2.75
C GLY A 98 -31.06 79.30 -2.18
N GLY A 99 -31.81 78.32 -2.71
CA GLY A 99 -33.08 77.80 -2.20
C GLY A 99 -33.12 76.28 -2.01
N GLY A 100 -31.98 75.58 -1.99
CA GLY A 100 -31.88 74.14 -1.67
C GLY A 100 -32.09 73.16 -2.84
N ALA A 101 -32.09 73.63 -4.09
CA ALA A 101 -32.24 72.76 -5.27
C ALA A 101 -30.89 72.19 -5.74
N VAL A 102 -30.77 70.85 -5.73
CA VAL A 102 -29.60 70.09 -6.19
C VAL A 102 -29.59 69.97 -7.72
N ARG A 103 -28.41 70.19 -8.34
CA ARG A 103 -28.20 70.08 -9.79
C ARG A 103 -26.97 69.23 -10.06
N ASP A 104 -27.19 68.04 -10.61
CA ASP A 104 -26.11 67.11 -10.94
C ASP A 104 -25.60 67.36 -12.37
N LEU A 105 -24.35 67.01 -12.61
CA LEU A 105 -23.72 67.05 -13.93
C LEU A 105 -23.13 65.67 -14.28
N ASP A 106 -23.57 65.10 -15.39
CA ASP A 106 -22.94 63.92 -16.00
C ASP A 106 -22.11 64.36 -17.20
N VAL A 107 -20.83 63.99 -17.22
CA VAL A 107 -19.95 64.18 -18.38
C VAL A 107 -19.74 62.81 -19.01
N ILE A 108 -20.33 62.60 -20.19
CA ILE A 108 -20.29 61.33 -20.93
C ILE A 108 -19.35 61.46 -22.12
N LYS A 109 -18.38 60.57 -22.25
CA LYS A 109 -17.41 60.52 -23.34
C LYS A 109 -17.65 59.26 -24.19
N THR A 110 -17.92 59.41 -25.48
CA THR A 110 -18.30 58.28 -26.38
C THR A 110 -17.44 58.12 -27.64
N GLY A 111 -16.69 59.15 -28.05
CA GLY A 111 -15.86 59.12 -29.26
C GLY A 111 -14.47 58.46 -29.07
N ALA A 112 -13.75 58.13 -30.13
CA ALA A 112 -12.49 57.38 -30.04
C ALA A 112 -11.26 58.16 -29.53
N GLY A 113 -11.26 59.50 -29.59
CA GLY A 113 -10.11 60.33 -29.22
C GLY A 113 -9.89 60.46 -27.71
N VAL A 114 -8.80 61.13 -27.30
CA VAL A 114 -8.46 61.38 -25.89
C VAL A 114 -8.92 62.78 -25.44
N LEU A 115 -9.70 62.84 -24.37
CA LEU A 115 -9.95 64.09 -23.64
C LEU A 115 -8.92 64.20 -22.52
N GLU A 116 -7.94 65.08 -22.70
CA GLU A 116 -6.88 65.30 -21.73
C GLU A 116 -7.26 66.43 -20.74
N LEU A 117 -7.19 66.13 -19.45
CA LEU A 117 -7.49 67.01 -18.33
C LEU A 117 -6.17 67.39 -17.62
N THR A 118 -5.67 68.61 -17.87
CA THR A 118 -4.33 69.05 -17.42
C THR A 118 -4.33 70.08 -16.27
N GLY A 119 -5.49 70.65 -15.94
CA GLY A 119 -5.64 71.76 -14.99
C GLY A 119 -6.32 71.41 -13.67
N THR A 120 -6.45 72.37 -12.74
CA THR A 120 -7.16 72.19 -11.47
C THR A 120 -8.65 71.97 -11.72
N SER A 121 -9.16 70.79 -11.39
CA SER A 121 -10.60 70.53 -11.43
C SER A 121 -11.29 71.29 -10.30
N GLY A 122 -12.35 72.02 -10.65
CA GLY A 122 -13.08 72.82 -9.67
C GLY A 122 -14.24 72.04 -9.08
N LYS A 123 -14.27 71.87 -7.75
CA LYS A 123 -15.53 71.83 -7.00
C LYS A 123 -15.83 73.26 -6.57
N GLN A 124 -17.05 73.75 -6.73
CA GLN A 124 -17.47 74.84 -5.85
C GLN A 124 -18.96 74.77 -5.51
N THR A 125 -19.22 74.39 -4.26
CA THR A 125 -20.52 74.39 -3.58
C THR A 125 -20.71 75.66 -2.76
N THR A 126 -21.85 76.35 -2.91
CA THR A 126 -22.47 77.23 -1.89
C THR A 126 -23.98 77.04 -2.08
N SER A 127 -24.85 76.83 -1.09
CA SER A 127 -24.86 77.13 0.34
C SER A 127 -25.44 75.97 1.17
N SER A 128 -25.09 75.96 2.46
CA SER A 128 -25.59 75.10 3.53
C SER A 128 -27.08 74.72 3.46
N GLY A 129 -27.37 73.44 3.20
CA GLY A 129 -28.69 72.83 3.50
C GLY A 129 -29.31 72.02 2.36
N ALA A 130 -29.53 70.73 2.64
CA ALA A 130 -30.33 69.73 1.91
C ALA A 130 -29.86 69.34 0.48
N GLY A 131 -28.67 68.72 0.41
CA GLY A 131 -28.22 67.89 -0.73
C GLY A 131 -26.95 68.42 -1.42
N ASP A 132 -25.88 67.61 -1.46
CA ASP A 132 -24.67 67.92 -2.21
C ASP A 132 -24.86 67.51 -3.69
N PRO A 133 -24.56 68.38 -4.67
CA PRO A 133 -24.67 68.07 -6.08
C PRO A 133 -23.56 67.12 -6.51
N THR A 134 -23.89 66.18 -7.39
CA THR A 134 -22.95 65.19 -7.91
C THR A 134 -22.37 65.60 -9.26
N LEU A 135 -21.10 65.25 -9.47
CA LEU A 135 -20.46 65.29 -10.78
C LEU A 135 -20.06 63.85 -11.13
N ASN A 136 -20.57 63.29 -12.21
CA ASN A 136 -20.16 61.95 -12.67
C ASN A 136 -19.35 62.05 -13.96
N LEU A 137 -18.24 61.30 -14.01
CA LEU A 137 -17.46 61.09 -15.22
C LEU A 137 -17.80 59.71 -15.79
N ILE A 138 -18.31 59.65 -17.02
CA ILE A 138 -18.72 58.40 -17.68
C ILE A 138 -17.93 58.25 -18.99
N VAL A 139 -17.08 57.23 -19.06
CA VAL A 139 -16.21 56.94 -20.21
C VAL A 139 -16.77 55.75 -20.98
N ASN A 140 -17.68 56.00 -21.93
CA ASN A 140 -18.28 54.95 -22.77
C ASN A 140 -17.41 54.58 -23.98
N GLY A 141 -16.49 55.46 -24.40
CA GLY A 141 -15.60 55.23 -25.55
C GLY A 141 -14.38 56.16 -25.57
N GLY A 142 -13.27 55.68 -26.13
CA GLY A 142 -11.99 56.39 -26.17
C GLY A 142 -11.41 56.62 -24.78
N THR A 143 -10.63 57.69 -24.59
CA THR A 143 -9.91 57.92 -23.32
C THR A 143 -10.29 59.24 -22.67
N ILE A 144 -10.44 59.25 -21.35
CA ILE A 144 -10.25 60.45 -20.53
C ILE A 144 -8.90 60.30 -19.83
N ARG A 145 -7.96 61.20 -20.12
CA ARG A 145 -6.62 61.22 -19.49
C ARG A 145 -6.54 62.37 -18.51
N VAL A 146 -6.11 62.12 -17.28
CA VAL A 146 -5.73 63.16 -16.32
C VAL A 146 -4.22 63.26 -16.33
N SER A 147 -3.65 64.41 -16.68
CA SER A 147 -2.20 64.57 -16.89
C SER A 147 -1.64 65.82 -16.22
N GLY A 148 -0.31 65.93 -16.16
CA GLY A 148 0.36 67.10 -15.61
C GLY A 148 0.02 67.34 -14.13
N ALA A 149 -0.56 68.51 -13.83
CA ALA A 149 -1.08 68.89 -12.51
C ALA A 149 -2.59 68.65 -12.36
N GLY A 150 -3.21 67.96 -13.34
CA GLY A 150 -4.61 67.60 -13.33
C GLY A 150 -5.02 66.84 -12.07
N ASP A 151 -6.25 67.05 -11.63
CA ASP A 151 -6.82 66.37 -10.46
C ASP A 151 -8.28 66.00 -10.73
N ILE A 152 -8.78 64.96 -10.09
CA ILE A 152 -10.23 64.67 -9.99
C ILE A 152 -10.66 64.27 -8.57
N GLY A 153 -9.78 64.40 -7.56
CA GLY A 153 -9.97 63.97 -6.17
C GLY A 153 -11.15 64.60 -5.40
N PRO A 154 -11.22 64.45 -4.06
CA PRO A 154 -12.46 64.43 -3.23
C PRO A 154 -13.38 65.66 -3.32
N ALA A 155 -12.87 66.74 -3.91
CA ALA A 155 -13.67 67.89 -4.23
C ALA A 155 -14.37 67.73 -5.60
N SER A 156 -13.66 67.36 -6.65
CA SER A 156 -14.05 67.62 -8.04
C SER A 156 -15.11 66.69 -8.63
N VAL A 157 -15.04 65.37 -8.41
CA VAL A 157 -15.96 64.37 -9.00
C VAL A 157 -16.61 63.56 -7.88
N THR A 158 -17.76 62.92 -8.12
CA THR A 158 -18.42 61.99 -7.20
C THR A 158 -18.14 60.54 -7.58
N ASN A 159 -18.36 60.16 -8.85
CA ASN A 159 -18.12 58.80 -9.37
C ASN A 159 -17.44 58.82 -10.75
N VAL A 160 -16.66 57.78 -11.03
CA VAL A 160 -16.12 57.47 -12.36
C VAL A 160 -16.69 56.12 -12.83
N SER A 161 -17.30 56.09 -14.01
CA SER A 161 -17.78 54.87 -14.64
C SER A 161 -17.10 54.65 -15.99
N ILE A 162 -16.51 53.48 -16.20
CA ILE A 162 -15.76 53.14 -17.41
C ILE A 162 -16.51 52.04 -18.17
N GLY A 163 -17.16 52.41 -19.27
CA GLY A 163 -17.81 51.47 -20.19
C GLY A 163 -16.78 50.58 -20.90
N ALA A 164 -17.22 49.45 -21.46
CA ALA A 164 -16.34 48.41 -22.01
C ALA A 164 -15.33 48.91 -23.08
N ALA A 165 -15.69 49.95 -23.85
CA ALA A 165 -14.82 50.55 -24.87
C ALA A 165 -14.09 51.82 -24.38
N GLY A 166 -14.27 52.18 -23.11
CA GLY A 166 -13.67 53.36 -22.48
C GLY A 166 -12.34 53.04 -21.80
N THR A 167 -11.50 54.07 -21.69
CA THR A 167 -10.27 54.04 -20.90
C THR A 167 -10.20 55.28 -20.01
N PHE A 168 -9.95 55.08 -18.72
CA PHE A 168 -9.59 56.16 -17.82
C PHE A 168 -8.09 56.11 -17.56
N GLU A 169 -7.36 57.16 -17.93
CA GLU A 169 -5.90 57.21 -17.83
C GLU A 169 -5.43 58.24 -16.81
N TRP A 170 -4.45 57.84 -16.00
CA TRP A 170 -3.78 58.68 -15.02
C TRP A 170 -2.30 58.87 -15.36
N ASP A 171 -1.97 60.04 -15.89
CA ASP A 171 -0.65 60.43 -16.38
C ASP A 171 -0.10 61.68 -15.67
N THR A 172 -0.24 61.74 -14.33
CA THR A 172 0.17 62.93 -13.59
C THR A 172 1.66 62.95 -13.25
N THR A 173 2.27 64.13 -13.40
CA THR A 173 3.65 64.43 -12.98
C THR A 173 3.70 65.16 -11.63
N SER A 174 2.55 65.53 -11.06
CA SER A 174 2.45 66.16 -9.73
C SER A 174 2.15 65.16 -8.61
N GLY A 175 3.11 64.90 -7.71
CA GLY A 175 2.93 64.32 -6.37
C GLY A 175 2.08 63.03 -6.24
N ILE A 176 1.94 62.51 -5.02
CA ILE A 176 0.98 61.43 -4.73
C ILE A 176 -0.42 62.02 -4.83
N LYS A 177 -1.33 61.35 -5.57
CA LYS A 177 -2.72 61.78 -5.73
C LYS A 177 -3.68 60.70 -5.25
N THR A 178 -4.69 61.12 -4.50
CA THR A 178 -5.69 60.24 -3.90
C THR A 178 -7.06 60.52 -4.51
N ILE A 179 -7.66 59.48 -5.10
CA ILE A 179 -9.04 59.46 -5.56
C ILE A 179 -9.87 58.78 -4.48
N ALA A 180 -10.67 59.57 -3.75
CA ALA A 180 -11.62 59.06 -2.76
C ALA A 180 -12.95 58.63 -3.40
N ASN A 181 -13.08 58.75 -4.71
CA ASN A 181 -14.28 58.48 -5.49
C ASN A 181 -14.38 57.02 -5.94
N ASP A 182 -15.61 56.58 -6.15
CA ASP A 182 -15.88 55.23 -6.65
C ASP A 182 -15.54 55.13 -8.13
N ILE A 183 -14.77 54.10 -8.49
CA ILE A 183 -14.49 53.74 -9.89
C ILE A 183 -15.20 52.42 -10.21
N SER A 184 -16.02 52.40 -11.25
CA SER A 184 -16.84 51.25 -11.65
C SER A 184 -16.75 50.96 -13.14
N GLY A 185 -17.25 49.79 -13.56
CA GLY A 185 -17.41 49.42 -14.97
C GLY A 185 -16.43 48.35 -15.46
N THR A 186 -16.41 48.12 -16.77
CA THR A 186 -15.68 47.01 -17.42
C THR A 186 -14.58 47.48 -18.36
N GLY A 187 -14.44 48.78 -18.59
CA GLY A 187 -13.38 49.37 -19.40
C GLY A 187 -12.02 49.44 -18.69
N ALA A 188 -11.03 50.01 -19.36
CA ALA A 188 -9.64 49.99 -18.89
C ALA A 188 -9.31 51.15 -17.94
N LEU A 189 -8.50 50.86 -16.93
CA LEU A 189 -7.77 51.84 -16.13
C LEU A 189 -6.29 51.80 -16.55
N LEU A 190 -5.73 52.93 -16.96
CA LEU A 190 -4.31 53.06 -17.31
C LEU A 190 -3.62 54.00 -16.33
N LYS A 191 -2.49 53.57 -15.76
CA LYS A 191 -1.66 54.37 -14.87
C LYS A 191 -0.27 54.54 -15.49
N SER A 192 -0.03 55.69 -16.13
CA SER A 192 1.14 55.95 -16.96
C SER A 192 2.15 56.93 -16.37
N GLY A 193 1.69 57.87 -15.52
CA GLY A 193 2.56 58.92 -14.97
C GLY A 193 3.57 58.40 -13.93
N PRO A 194 4.63 59.13 -13.60
CA PRO A 194 5.68 58.66 -12.68
C PRO A 194 5.27 58.63 -11.20
N ASN A 195 4.24 59.37 -10.78
CA ASN A 195 3.85 59.42 -9.36
C ASN A 195 2.80 58.38 -8.98
N ASN A 196 2.51 58.24 -7.70
CA ASN A 196 1.54 57.26 -7.21
C ASN A 196 0.09 57.74 -7.38
N LEU A 197 -0.77 56.82 -7.81
CA LEU A 197 -2.23 56.97 -7.79
C LEU A 197 -2.80 56.10 -6.68
N VAL A 198 -3.49 56.72 -5.73
CA VAL A 198 -4.14 56.03 -4.60
C VAL A 198 -5.64 56.01 -4.82
N LEU A 199 -6.23 54.82 -4.82
CA LEU A 199 -7.68 54.62 -4.91
C LEU A 199 -8.22 54.30 -3.51
N GLN A 200 -9.08 55.17 -2.98
CA GLN A 200 -9.70 55.03 -1.65
C GLN A 200 -11.22 54.87 -1.67
N GLY A 201 -11.88 55.18 -2.80
CA GLY A 201 -13.33 54.97 -2.96
C GLY A 201 -13.72 53.49 -3.08
N SER A 202 -15.01 53.19 -3.21
CA SER A 202 -15.54 51.84 -3.46
C SER A 202 -15.32 51.44 -4.92
N ASN A 203 -14.16 50.84 -5.20
CA ASN A 203 -13.77 50.50 -6.57
C ASN A 203 -14.32 49.13 -6.98
N SER A 204 -15.29 49.11 -7.90
CA SER A 204 -15.95 47.91 -8.43
C SER A 204 -15.62 47.65 -9.91
N PHE A 205 -14.61 48.32 -10.46
CA PHE A 205 -14.23 48.14 -11.85
C PHE A 205 -13.55 46.78 -12.07
N SER A 206 -13.94 46.11 -13.17
CA SER A 206 -13.53 44.73 -13.49
C SER A 206 -12.70 44.62 -14.77
N GLY A 207 -12.51 45.73 -15.48
CA GLY A 207 -11.67 45.77 -16.67
C GLY A 207 -10.16 45.69 -16.37
N ALA A 208 -9.35 45.89 -17.42
CA ALA A 208 -7.90 45.82 -17.29
C ALA A 208 -7.34 47.07 -16.57
N ALA A 209 -6.50 46.85 -15.55
CA ALA A 209 -5.67 47.86 -14.91
C ALA A 209 -4.22 47.74 -15.39
N THR A 210 -3.79 48.61 -16.30
CA THR A 210 -2.42 48.61 -16.81
C THR A 210 -1.60 49.68 -16.10
N VAL A 211 -0.44 49.32 -15.56
CA VAL A 211 0.44 50.25 -14.84
C VAL A 211 1.79 50.30 -15.55
N THR A 212 2.08 51.43 -16.21
CA THR A 212 3.34 51.66 -16.93
C THR A 212 4.29 52.62 -16.21
N GLY A 213 3.82 53.33 -15.18
CA GLY A 213 4.65 54.23 -14.36
C GLY A 213 4.12 54.43 -12.93
N GLY A 214 5.02 54.75 -12.00
CA GLY A 214 4.70 54.98 -10.58
C GLY A 214 4.08 53.76 -9.88
N PHE A 215 3.35 54.00 -8.78
CA PHE A 215 2.51 52.97 -8.15
C PHE A 215 1.02 53.21 -8.43
N LEU A 216 0.29 52.15 -8.73
CA LEU A 216 -1.15 52.07 -8.45
C LEU A 216 -1.31 51.53 -7.03
N VAL A 217 -2.07 52.23 -6.19
CA VAL A 217 -2.28 51.87 -4.79
C VAL A 217 -3.76 51.62 -4.56
N PHE A 218 -4.08 50.41 -4.14
CA PHE A 218 -5.41 50.06 -3.64
C PHE A 218 -5.45 50.34 -2.13
N ASP A 219 -6.29 51.28 -1.68
CA ASP A 219 -6.37 51.74 -0.29
C ASP A 219 -7.82 52.03 0.14
N SER A 220 -8.77 51.17 -0.25
CA SER A 220 -10.20 51.32 0.08
C SER A 220 -10.65 50.53 1.31
N LEU A 221 -11.64 51.07 2.05
CA LEU A 221 -12.31 50.46 3.21
C LEU A 221 -13.34 49.37 2.81
N THR A 222 -13.92 49.51 1.62
CA THR A 222 -14.87 48.56 1.03
C THR A 222 -14.13 47.81 -0.06
N ALA A 223 -14.14 46.47 0.00
CA ALA A 223 -13.37 45.60 -0.88
C ALA A 223 -13.33 46.08 -2.34
N GLU A 224 -12.17 45.93 -2.99
CA GLU A 224 -12.00 46.10 -4.45
C GLU A 224 -12.80 44.97 -5.16
N ASP A 225 -14.13 45.09 -5.19
CA ASP A 225 -15.09 44.03 -5.55
C ASP A 225 -15.08 43.69 -7.04
N GLY A 226 -14.51 44.55 -7.88
CA GLY A 226 -14.47 44.34 -9.32
C GLY A 226 -13.43 43.31 -9.78
N ALA A 227 -12.45 42.97 -8.92
CA ALA A 227 -11.35 42.07 -9.24
C ALA A 227 -10.70 42.35 -10.62
N PRO A 228 -10.18 43.57 -10.87
CA PRO A 228 -9.63 43.94 -12.16
C PRO A 228 -8.40 43.10 -12.50
N SER A 229 -8.19 42.82 -13.80
CA SER A 229 -6.95 42.17 -14.24
C SER A 229 -5.82 43.19 -14.26
N VAL A 230 -4.74 42.94 -13.52
CA VAL A 230 -3.63 43.88 -13.33
C VAL A 230 -2.43 43.49 -14.18
N ALA A 231 -1.96 44.43 -15.02
CA ALA A 231 -0.77 44.30 -15.83
C ALA A 231 0.29 45.34 -15.43
N LEU A 232 1.40 44.89 -14.84
CA LEU A 232 2.50 45.73 -14.38
C LEU A 232 3.61 45.81 -15.46
N ASN A 233 3.51 46.83 -16.31
CA ASN A 233 4.33 47.04 -17.51
C ASN A 233 5.28 48.23 -17.35
N GLY A 234 6.00 48.29 -16.22
CA GLY A 234 6.95 49.35 -15.89
C GLY A 234 6.59 50.10 -14.59
N GLY A 235 5.33 50.09 -14.19
CA GLY A 235 4.88 50.58 -12.89
C GLY A 235 4.60 49.46 -11.89
N SER A 236 4.36 49.82 -10.62
CA SER A 236 4.22 48.90 -9.49
C SER A 236 2.81 48.95 -8.87
N LEU A 237 2.48 47.94 -8.07
CA LEU A 237 1.26 47.89 -7.26
C LEU A 237 1.61 48.00 -5.78
N ALA A 238 0.81 48.75 -5.03
CA ALA A 238 0.90 48.81 -3.58
C ALA A 238 -0.46 48.52 -2.93
N LEU A 239 -0.42 47.84 -1.79
CA LEU A 239 -1.59 47.51 -0.97
C LEU A 239 -1.58 48.42 0.27
N GLY A 240 -2.60 49.28 0.36
CA GLY A 240 -2.85 50.21 1.45
C GLY A 240 -3.38 49.58 2.74
N SER A 241 -3.71 50.42 3.72
CA SER A 241 -4.06 50.03 5.09
C SER A 241 -5.51 49.59 5.27
N SER A 242 -6.37 49.87 4.31
CA SER A 242 -7.81 49.93 4.54
C SER A 242 -8.61 48.67 4.16
N PHE A 243 -7.99 47.62 3.61
CA PHE A 243 -8.72 46.45 3.11
C PHE A 243 -9.58 45.76 4.17
N ALA A 244 -10.86 45.54 3.84
CA ALA A 244 -11.73 44.64 4.57
C ALA A 244 -11.12 43.23 4.64
N GLY A 245 -10.97 42.68 5.85
CA GLY A 245 -10.36 41.36 6.06
C GLY A 245 -8.90 41.24 5.61
N ASN A 246 -8.19 42.38 5.43
CA ASN A 246 -6.79 42.44 4.98
C ASN A 246 -6.52 41.80 3.60
N THR A 247 -7.54 41.61 2.75
CA THR A 247 -7.40 40.93 1.44
C THR A 247 -7.65 41.89 0.27
N ALA A 248 -6.70 41.99 -0.65
CA ALA A 248 -6.84 42.66 -1.94
C ALA A 248 -7.13 41.62 -3.03
N THR A 249 -8.26 41.73 -3.74
CA THR A 249 -8.63 40.80 -4.81
C THR A 249 -8.42 41.42 -6.18
N ILE A 250 -7.72 40.70 -7.06
CA ILE A 250 -7.53 41.04 -8.47
C ILE A 250 -7.94 39.86 -9.35
N GLY A 251 -8.16 40.13 -10.64
CA GLY A 251 -8.41 39.13 -11.67
C GLY A 251 -7.11 38.43 -12.06
N SER A 252 -6.73 38.53 -13.33
CA SER A 252 -5.44 38.01 -13.80
C SER A 252 -4.29 38.94 -13.46
N LEU A 253 -3.17 38.40 -12.99
CA LEU A 253 -1.92 39.12 -12.76
C LEU A 253 -0.93 38.86 -13.89
N SER A 254 -0.29 39.92 -14.38
CA SER A 254 0.88 39.84 -15.26
C SER A 254 1.84 40.99 -14.99
N GLY A 255 3.10 40.83 -15.37
CA GLY A 255 4.04 41.95 -15.30
C GLY A 255 5.47 41.60 -15.65
N THR A 256 6.25 42.66 -15.82
CA THR A 256 7.62 42.63 -16.33
C THR A 256 8.65 42.72 -15.20
N THR A 257 9.90 42.38 -15.48
CA THR A 257 11.00 42.55 -14.52
C THR A 257 11.16 44.01 -14.13
N GLY A 258 11.46 44.28 -12.85
CA GLY A 258 11.64 45.65 -12.33
C GLY A 258 10.39 46.26 -11.71
N THR A 259 9.22 45.63 -11.87
CA THR A 259 8.00 46.02 -11.15
C THR A 259 7.94 45.39 -9.77
N GLN A 260 7.15 45.97 -8.86
CA GLN A 260 6.96 45.47 -7.51
C GLN A 260 5.47 45.38 -7.14
N ILE A 261 5.12 44.37 -6.34
CA ILE A 261 3.90 44.37 -5.51
C ILE A 261 4.34 44.56 -4.06
N SER A 262 3.86 45.62 -3.41
CA SER A 262 4.32 46.02 -2.08
C SER A 262 3.17 46.08 -1.07
N PRO A 263 3.27 45.39 0.08
CA PRO A 263 2.30 45.52 1.18
C PRO A 263 2.54 46.79 2.02
N ASN A 264 3.54 47.61 1.66
CA ASN A 264 4.11 48.62 2.55
C ASN A 264 3.43 50.01 2.49
N PHE A 265 2.28 50.17 1.85
CA PHE A 265 1.62 51.47 1.81
C PHE A 265 0.82 51.71 3.10
N GLY A 266 1.14 52.79 3.83
CA GLY A 266 0.56 53.11 5.15
C GLY A 266 1.34 52.58 6.36
N ALA A 267 0.82 52.78 7.58
CA ALA A 267 1.50 52.48 8.85
C ALA A 267 1.06 51.17 9.54
N THR A 268 0.18 50.37 8.92
CA THR A 268 -0.44 49.21 9.58
C THR A 268 0.49 48.00 9.69
N THR A 269 0.37 47.30 10.83
CA THR A 269 0.92 45.96 11.12
C THR A 269 -0.13 44.88 10.81
N GLY A 270 0.30 43.65 10.54
CA GLY A 270 -0.54 42.51 10.13
C GLY A 270 -0.18 41.97 8.74
N VAL A 271 -0.38 40.66 8.55
CA VAL A 271 -0.24 39.99 7.25
C VAL A 271 -1.40 40.42 6.35
N LYS A 272 -1.08 40.95 5.16
CA LYS A 272 -2.07 41.22 4.10
C LYS A 272 -2.16 40.01 3.18
N THR A 273 -3.25 39.89 2.43
CA THR A 273 -3.43 38.85 1.42
C THR A 273 -3.60 39.48 0.05
N LEU A 274 -2.83 39.04 -0.93
CA LEU A 274 -3.13 39.27 -2.35
C LEU A 274 -3.84 38.04 -2.89
N GLN A 275 -5.11 38.20 -3.25
CA GLN A 275 -5.90 37.18 -3.92
C GLN A 275 -5.93 37.42 -5.43
N VAL A 276 -5.48 36.44 -6.21
CA VAL A 276 -5.38 36.49 -7.67
C VAL A 276 -6.33 35.46 -8.28
N ASN A 277 -7.42 35.93 -8.89
CA ASN A 277 -8.39 35.12 -9.60
C ASN A 277 -7.94 34.95 -11.07
N GLN A 278 -6.85 34.19 -11.27
CA GLN A 278 -6.23 34.05 -12.59
C GLN A 278 -7.17 33.33 -13.58
N THR A 279 -7.65 34.07 -14.57
CA THR A 279 -8.55 33.57 -15.62
C THR A 279 -7.85 33.30 -16.95
N VAL A 280 -6.66 33.87 -17.15
CA VAL A 280 -5.83 33.70 -18.35
C VAL A 280 -4.41 33.33 -17.92
N ASP A 281 -3.75 32.42 -18.62
CA ASP A 281 -2.36 32.07 -18.31
C ASP A 281 -1.47 33.33 -18.35
N GLY A 282 -0.67 33.55 -17.32
CA GLY A 282 0.12 34.76 -17.19
C GLY A 282 1.41 34.57 -16.40
N THR A 283 2.37 35.45 -16.67
CA THR A 283 3.63 35.52 -15.93
C THR A 283 3.76 36.86 -15.24
N TYR A 284 4.10 36.82 -13.95
CA TYR A 284 4.58 37.98 -13.21
C TYR A 284 6.08 37.81 -12.94
N ALA A 285 6.89 38.61 -13.65
CA ALA A 285 8.35 38.61 -13.55
C ALA A 285 8.90 39.64 -12.54
N GLY A 286 8.05 40.51 -12.01
CA GLY A 286 8.40 41.45 -10.96
C GLY A 286 8.49 40.80 -9.58
N VAL A 287 8.87 41.59 -8.58
CA VAL A 287 9.03 41.11 -7.19
C VAL A 287 7.72 41.30 -6.41
N ILE A 288 7.29 40.27 -5.72
CA ILE A 288 6.30 40.33 -4.64
C ILE A 288 7.08 40.50 -3.33
N GLY A 289 7.03 41.70 -2.76
CA GLY A 289 7.80 42.05 -1.57
C GLY A 289 7.11 41.66 -0.27
N GLY A 290 7.90 41.24 0.73
CA GLY A 290 7.51 41.27 2.13
C GLY A 290 7.98 42.57 2.78
N GLY A 291 7.24 43.08 3.76
CA GLY A 291 7.68 44.21 4.58
C GLY A 291 8.64 43.80 5.70
N THR A 292 9.26 44.78 6.35
CA THR A 292 10.04 44.56 7.58
C THR A 292 9.09 44.38 8.78
N GLY A 293 9.27 43.34 9.59
CA GLY A 293 8.46 43.10 10.78
C GLY A 293 7.08 42.51 10.45
N SER A 294 6.02 42.95 11.13
CA SER A 294 4.64 42.40 10.99
C SER A 294 3.93 42.80 9.67
N ARG A 295 4.65 43.19 8.61
CA ARG A 295 4.06 43.73 7.36
C ARG A 295 4.20 42.76 6.19
N ASP A 296 3.83 41.51 6.42
CA ASP A 296 4.05 40.46 5.44
C ASP A 296 2.87 40.28 4.46
N LEU A 297 3.07 39.53 3.38
CA LEU A 297 2.07 39.23 2.37
C LEU A 297 1.84 37.71 2.26
N ALA A 298 0.58 37.31 2.34
CA ALA A 298 0.09 36.00 1.94
C ALA A 298 -0.43 36.08 0.50
N ILE A 299 -0.35 34.97 -0.23
CA ILE A 299 -0.80 34.88 -1.61
C ILE A 299 -1.92 33.83 -1.70
N VAL A 300 -3.04 34.19 -2.31
CA VAL A 300 -4.12 33.26 -2.64
C VAL A 300 -4.29 33.20 -4.15
N LYS A 301 -4.08 32.03 -4.73
CA LYS A 301 -4.28 31.76 -6.15
C LYS A 301 -5.62 31.05 -6.35
N ASN A 302 -6.52 31.71 -7.06
CA ASN A 302 -7.81 31.21 -7.53
C ASN A 302 -7.84 31.20 -9.07
N GLY A 303 -8.95 30.73 -9.65
CA GLY A 303 -9.15 30.68 -11.10
C GLY A 303 -8.38 29.54 -11.77
N LEU A 304 -8.89 29.04 -12.88
CA LEU A 304 -8.41 27.79 -13.49
C LEU A 304 -7.08 27.93 -14.25
N ALA A 305 -6.67 29.15 -14.60
CA ALA A 305 -5.48 29.39 -15.39
C ALA A 305 -4.18 29.31 -14.56
N THR A 306 -3.06 29.25 -15.26
CA THR A 306 -1.73 29.22 -14.68
C THR A 306 -1.23 30.63 -14.35
N LEU A 307 -0.82 30.86 -13.10
CA LEU A 307 -0.01 32.02 -12.73
C LEU A 307 1.44 31.56 -12.58
N THR A 308 2.35 32.12 -13.38
CA THR A 308 3.79 31.87 -13.26
C THR A 308 4.45 33.01 -12.51
N LEU A 309 5.10 32.71 -11.38
CA LEU A 309 5.87 33.69 -10.61
C LEU A 309 7.36 33.53 -10.93
N SER A 310 7.94 34.47 -11.68
CA SER A 310 9.35 34.42 -12.12
C SER A 310 10.27 35.42 -11.41
N GLY A 311 9.71 36.31 -10.60
CA GLY A 311 10.49 37.20 -9.75
C GLY A 311 11.11 36.48 -8.54
N ALA A 312 12.19 37.06 -8.03
CA ALA A 312 12.76 36.67 -6.75
C ALA A 312 11.93 37.30 -5.62
N ASN A 313 10.88 36.61 -5.18
CA ASN A 313 9.93 37.12 -4.21
C ASN A 313 10.47 37.01 -2.79
N ASN A 314 10.00 37.86 -1.88
CA ASN A 314 10.49 37.93 -0.49
C ASN A 314 9.36 38.16 0.53
N PHE A 315 8.12 37.79 0.18
CA PHE A 315 7.03 37.69 1.15
C PHE A 315 7.18 36.42 2.00
N GLY A 316 6.76 36.40 3.25
CA GLY A 316 6.82 35.26 4.16
C GLY A 316 5.46 34.76 4.65
N GLY A 317 4.34 35.35 4.21
CA GLY A 317 3.01 34.83 4.48
C GLY A 317 2.71 33.53 3.72
N THR A 318 1.66 32.82 4.15
CA THR A 318 1.23 31.56 3.51
C THR A 318 0.88 31.76 2.04
N THR A 319 1.25 30.79 1.21
CA THR A 319 0.76 30.68 -0.17
C THR A 319 -0.34 29.63 -0.24
N THR A 320 -1.54 30.02 -0.68
CA THR A 320 -2.68 29.11 -0.87
C THR A 320 -3.03 29.02 -2.35
N VAL A 321 -3.17 27.81 -2.88
CA VAL A 321 -3.61 27.54 -4.26
C VAL A 321 -4.94 26.80 -4.20
N ASN A 322 -6.03 27.51 -4.45
CA ASN A 322 -7.39 26.95 -4.43
C ASN A 322 -7.79 26.34 -5.78
N ALA A 323 -7.32 26.90 -6.88
CA ALA A 323 -7.67 26.46 -8.23
C ALA A 323 -6.58 26.80 -9.27
N GLY A 324 -6.54 25.99 -10.33
CA GLY A 324 -5.58 26.14 -11.42
C GLY A 324 -4.15 25.85 -10.97
N THR A 325 -3.17 26.37 -11.70
CA THR A 325 -1.76 26.11 -11.42
C THR A 325 -1.03 27.36 -10.97
N LEU A 326 -0.24 27.25 -9.90
CA LEU A 326 0.81 28.20 -9.55
C LEU A 326 2.15 27.61 -10.01
N ARG A 327 2.78 28.24 -11.00
CA ARG A 327 4.03 27.76 -11.60
C ARG A 327 5.23 28.54 -11.06
N ILE A 328 6.29 27.81 -10.72
CA ILE A 328 7.54 28.36 -10.21
C ILE A 328 8.46 28.71 -11.38
N GLY A 329 8.73 30.00 -11.55
CA GLY A 329 9.72 30.51 -12.52
C GLY A 329 11.06 30.88 -11.88
N ASN A 330 11.15 30.89 -10.55
CA ASN A 330 12.34 31.30 -9.79
C ASN A 330 12.42 30.50 -8.47
N LYS A 331 13.63 30.21 -7.98
CA LYS A 331 13.82 29.48 -6.71
C LYS A 331 13.21 30.17 -5.47
N ASN A 332 12.97 31.49 -5.55
CA ASN A 332 12.34 32.28 -4.50
C ASN A 332 10.92 32.70 -4.90
N ALA A 333 10.29 32.03 -5.88
CA ALA A 333 8.97 32.41 -6.38
C ALA A 333 7.90 32.39 -5.28
N LEU A 334 8.01 31.48 -4.30
CA LEU A 334 7.08 31.35 -3.18
C LEU A 334 7.50 32.15 -1.94
N GLY A 335 8.42 33.11 -2.10
CA GLY A 335 8.75 34.10 -1.05
C GLY A 335 9.99 33.77 -0.21
N ALA A 336 10.18 34.47 0.90
CA ALA A 336 11.26 34.21 1.85
C ALA A 336 10.84 33.20 2.92
N PHE A 337 11.73 32.27 3.24
CA PHE A 337 11.55 31.36 4.35
C PHE A 337 11.82 32.04 5.70
N GLN A 338 10.82 32.10 6.58
CA GLN A 338 10.93 32.71 7.91
C GLN A 338 11.14 31.61 8.98
N GLY A 339 12.40 31.31 9.31
CA GLY A 339 12.82 30.62 10.55
C GLY A 339 12.27 29.20 10.83
N GLY A 340 13.05 28.15 10.46
CA GLY A 340 12.78 26.74 10.80
C GLY A 340 11.66 26.10 9.98
N ARG A 341 11.77 24.82 9.60
CA ARG A 341 11.03 24.18 8.48
C ARG A 341 9.55 23.90 8.81
N PRO A 342 8.56 24.76 8.50
CA PRO A 342 7.16 24.52 8.82
C PRO A 342 6.51 23.69 7.70
N VAL A 343 5.62 22.78 8.07
CA VAL A 343 4.89 21.91 7.12
C VAL A 343 3.76 22.62 6.34
N THR A 344 3.35 23.83 6.75
CA THR A 344 2.12 24.51 6.28
C THR A 344 2.37 25.82 5.52
N GLN A 345 3.57 26.04 4.97
CA GLN A 345 3.88 27.31 4.30
C GLN A 345 3.15 27.46 2.96
N VAL A 346 2.93 26.34 2.25
CA VAL A 346 2.17 26.29 1.00
C VAL A 346 0.99 25.34 1.19
N VAL A 347 -0.23 25.80 0.89
CA VAL A 347 -1.46 25.02 0.98
C VAL A 347 -2.06 24.88 -0.41
N VAL A 348 -2.25 23.65 -0.88
CA VAL A 348 -2.87 23.33 -2.16
C VAL A 348 -4.20 22.65 -1.89
N ALA A 349 -5.30 23.36 -2.15
CA ALA A 349 -6.64 22.82 -1.97
C ALA A 349 -7.04 21.95 -3.16
N SER A 350 -8.14 21.21 -3.02
CA SER A 350 -8.68 20.39 -4.10
C SER A 350 -9.02 21.24 -5.33
N GLY A 351 -8.33 20.97 -6.44
CA GLY A 351 -8.45 21.71 -7.70
C GLY A 351 -7.29 22.67 -7.99
N GLY A 352 -6.41 22.91 -7.02
CA GLY A 352 -5.15 23.63 -7.18
C GLY A 352 -3.97 22.72 -7.50
N ALA A 353 -2.92 23.28 -8.09
CA ALA A 353 -1.63 22.62 -8.23
C ALA A 353 -0.46 23.62 -8.13
N VAL A 354 0.66 23.15 -7.60
CA VAL A 354 1.97 23.80 -7.73
C VAL A 354 2.80 23.04 -8.76
N ASP A 355 3.30 23.76 -9.76
CA ASP A 355 4.21 23.23 -10.78
C ASP A 355 5.64 23.73 -10.52
N PHE A 356 6.53 22.83 -10.11
CA PHE A 356 7.94 23.11 -9.87
C PHE A 356 8.69 23.54 -11.12
N ASN A 357 8.22 23.13 -12.31
CA ASN A 357 8.71 23.62 -13.59
C ASN A 357 10.24 23.55 -13.75
N GLY A 358 10.85 22.45 -13.29
CA GLY A 358 12.29 22.22 -13.38
C GLY A 358 13.14 23.15 -12.49
N VAL A 359 12.49 23.91 -11.59
CA VAL A 359 13.14 24.83 -10.66
C VAL A 359 13.18 24.21 -9.26
N VAL A 360 14.29 24.45 -8.57
CA VAL A 360 14.51 23.99 -7.19
C VAL A 360 13.70 24.87 -6.21
N ASP A 361 12.83 24.26 -5.39
CA ASP A 361 11.89 24.93 -4.46
C ASP A 361 12.26 24.72 -2.97
N ALA A 362 13.55 24.90 -2.68
CA ALA A 362 14.35 24.25 -1.65
C ALA A 362 13.92 24.27 -0.16
N THR A 363 12.80 24.86 0.27
CA THR A 363 12.59 25.06 1.72
C THR A 363 11.13 25.03 2.18
N TYR A 364 10.16 24.87 1.28
CA TYR A 364 8.76 24.90 1.67
C TYR A 364 8.25 23.53 2.12
N GLY A 365 7.34 23.55 3.10
CA GLY A 365 6.44 22.44 3.41
C GLY A 365 5.08 22.66 2.73
N TYR A 366 4.47 21.58 2.28
CA TYR A 366 3.20 21.61 1.54
C TYR A 366 2.12 20.87 2.31
N THR A 367 0.96 21.50 2.48
CA THR A 367 -0.29 20.81 2.78
C THR A 367 -1.06 20.64 1.48
N ILE A 368 -1.42 19.41 1.11
CA ILE A 368 -2.04 19.13 -0.21
C ILE A 368 -3.36 18.39 -0.09
N ALA A 369 -4.23 18.57 -1.07
CA ALA A 369 -5.49 17.87 -1.26
C ALA A 369 -5.88 17.79 -2.75
N GLY A 370 -6.58 16.73 -3.12
CA GLY A 370 -7.17 16.55 -4.45
C GLY A 370 -6.18 16.14 -5.54
N ALA A 371 -6.71 15.89 -6.73
CA ALA A 371 -5.95 15.39 -7.87
C ALA A 371 -5.21 16.51 -8.67
N GLY A 372 -5.41 17.77 -8.30
CA GLY A 372 -5.01 18.93 -9.09
C GLY A 372 -5.74 19.05 -10.44
N PRO A 373 -5.46 20.11 -11.22
CA PRO A 373 -6.05 20.31 -12.55
C PRO A 373 -5.72 19.15 -13.50
N GLY A 374 -6.74 18.60 -14.15
CA GLY A 374 -6.59 17.50 -15.11
C GLY A 374 -6.09 16.17 -14.52
N GLY A 375 -6.01 16.04 -13.18
CA GLY A 375 -5.53 14.83 -12.51
C GLY A 375 -4.01 14.64 -12.54
N ALA A 376 -3.24 15.66 -12.92
CA ALA A 376 -1.78 15.56 -13.00
C ALA A 376 -1.10 15.52 -11.61
N GLY A 377 -1.75 16.09 -10.60
CA GLY A 377 -1.26 16.20 -9.23
C GLY A 377 -1.44 17.59 -8.62
N ALA A 378 -1.62 17.66 -7.30
CA ALA A 378 -1.53 18.87 -6.50
C ALA A 378 -0.09 19.41 -6.44
N LEU A 379 0.91 18.53 -6.53
CA LEU A 379 2.31 18.88 -6.78
C LEU A 379 2.80 18.18 -8.03
N VAL A 380 3.35 18.95 -8.96
CA VAL A 380 3.85 18.42 -10.24
C VAL A 380 5.18 19.06 -10.62
N ASN A 381 5.93 18.36 -11.46
CA ASN A 381 6.95 18.98 -12.29
C ASN A 381 6.65 18.66 -13.75
N LEU A 382 6.26 19.68 -14.52
CA LEU A 382 5.91 19.54 -15.93
C LEU A 382 7.05 19.89 -16.89
N ALA A 383 8.20 20.33 -16.37
CA ALA A 383 9.39 20.61 -17.16
C ALA A 383 10.42 19.47 -17.07
N GLY A 384 11.68 19.75 -17.38
CA GLY A 384 12.76 18.76 -17.26
C GLY A 384 13.04 18.33 -15.80
N PRO A 385 13.85 17.27 -15.61
CA PRO A 385 14.25 16.79 -14.28
C PRO A 385 14.90 17.90 -13.43
N ILE A 386 14.55 17.95 -12.15
CA ILE A 386 15.25 18.79 -11.17
C ILE A 386 16.47 18.01 -10.69
N GLY A 387 17.67 18.56 -10.91
CA GLY A 387 18.93 17.94 -10.48
C GLY A 387 18.99 17.66 -8.97
N ASN A 388 19.72 16.62 -8.59
CA ASN A 388 19.83 16.13 -7.21
C ASN A 388 20.83 16.91 -6.32
N ASN A 389 21.42 18.00 -6.81
CA ASN A 389 22.50 18.72 -6.11
C ASN A 389 22.02 19.67 -4.99
N PHE A 390 20.70 19.90 -4.82
CA PHE A 390 20.17 20.87 -3.86
C PHE A 390 18.81 20.42 -3.29
N ALA A 391 18.45 20.88 -2.09
CA ALA A 391 17.12 20.67 -1.49
C ALA A 391 16.01 21.02 -2.49
N GLN A 392 14.98 20.18 -2.63
CA GLN A 392 13.91 20.41 -3.60
C GLN A 392 12.59 20.70 -2.90
N THR A 393 12.11 19.80 -2.04
CA THR A 393 10.95 20.03 -1.15
C THR A 393 11.22 19.34 0.19
N SER A 394 10.77 19.94 1.30
CA SER A 394 11.15 19.48 2.64
C SER A 394 10.15 18.48 3.25
N ASN A 395 8.86 18.84 3.30
CA ASN A 395 7.85 18.00 3.95
C ASN A 395 6.51 18.13 3.21
N ILE A 396 5.72 17.06 3.21
CA ILE A 396 4.35 17.05 2.68
C ILE A 396 3.40 16.54 3.77
N LEU A 397 2.26 17.22 3.93
CA LEU A 397 1.11 16.81 4.73
C LEU A 397 -0.11 16.66 3.82
N LEU A 398 -0.85 15.56 3.93
CA LEU A 398 -2.14 15.41 3.27
C LEU A 398 -3.26 15.93 4.18
N SER A 399 -4.16 16.72 3.59
CA SER A 399 -5.41 17.17 4.23
C SER A 399 -6.66 16.47 3.68
N ALA A 400 -6.50 15.72 2.59
CA ALA A 400 -7.44 14.79 1.98
C ALA A 400 -6.64 13.87 1.04
N ASP A 401 -7.31 12.93 0.37
CA ASP A 401 -6.70 12.18 -0.73
C ASP A 401 -6.10 13.14 -1.77
N ALA A 402 -4.85 12.88 -2.17
CA ALA A 402 -4.10 13.79 -3.03
C ALA A 402 -3.34 13.03 -4.13
N THR A 403 -3.06 13.70 -5.24
CA THR A 403 -2.20 13.18 -6.30
C THR A 403 -0.92 14.00 -6.41
N ILE A 404 0.20 13.36 -6.73
CA ILE A 404 1.46 14.01 -7.09
C ILE A 404 1.99 13.38 -8.38
N GLY A 405 2.73 14.14 -9.20
CA GLY A 405 3.19 13.57 -10.47
C GLY A 405 3.96 14.52 -11.36
N GLY A 406 3.67 14.45 -12.65
CA GLY A 406 4.31 15.21 -13.72
C GLY A 406 5.12 14.36 -14.70
N THR A 407 5.93 15.05 -15.51
CA THR A 407 6.80 14.48 -16.54
C THR A 407 8.28 14.63 -16.20
N GLY A 408 8.63 15.63 -15.40
CA GLY A 408 9.98 15.84 -14.88
C GLY A 408 10.19 15.24 -13.50
N ASP A 409 11.38 14.70 -13.26
CA ASP A 409 11.73 14.12 -11.97
C ASP A 409 11.89 15.19 -10.89
N TRP A 410 11.58 14.81 -9.65
CA TRP A 410 11.81 15.62 -8.46
C TRP A 410 11.92 14.74 -7.20
N SER A 411 12.28 15.31 -6.06
CA SER A 411 12.58 14.57 -4.83
C SER A 411 12.09 15.28 -3.57
N LEU A 412 11.64 14.51 -2.58
CA LEU A 412 11.59 14.95 -1.19
C LEU A 412 13.00 14.90 -0.65
N LEU A 413 13.65 16.06 -0.68
CA LEU A 413 15.07 16.20 -0.40
C LEU A 413 15.34 17.54 0.25
N THR A 414 16.14 17.51 1.32
CA THR A 414 16.58 18.72 2.01
C THR A 414 18.10 18.89 1.96
N ASN A 415 18.56 20.11 2.27
CA ASN A 415 19.98 20.40 2.38
C ASN A 415 20.59 19.49 3.45
N ALA A 416 21.78 18.96 3.16
CA ALA A 416 22.48 17.97 3.98
C ALA A 416 21.76 16.63 4.17
N TYR A 417 20.71 16.32 3.38
CA TYR A 417 19.96 15.06 3.46
C TYR A 417 19.34 14.80 4.84
N ASN A 418 18.92 15.86 5.52
CA ASN A 418 18.21 15.75 6.79
C ASN A 418 16.87 15.03 6.58
N ALA A 419 16.34 14.47 7.66
CA ALA A 419 15.08 13.77 7.65
C ALA A 419 13.94 14.65 7.09
N THR A 420 13.15 14.05 6.22
CA THR A 420 11.94 14.61 5.62
C THR A 420 10.72 13.84 6.10
N SER A 421 9.54 14.44 6.00
CA SER A 421 8.28 13.80 6.34
C SER A 421 7.32 13.81 5.17
N LEU A 422 6.74 12.64 4.89
CA LEU A 422 5.53 12.50 4.11
C LEU A 422 4.41 12.05 5.07
N ASP A 423 3.67 13.02 5.60
CA ASP A 423 2.56 12.75 6.49
C ASP A 423 1.28 12.52 5.67
N LEU A 424 0.85 11.26 5.57
CA LEU A 424 -0.36 10.87 4.86
C LEU A 424 -1.63 11.14 5.66
N ALA A 425 -1.53 11.32 6.98
CA ALA A 425 -2.68 11.52 7.88
C ALA A 425 -3.84 10.52 7.67
N GLY A 426 -3.53 9.27 7.29
CA GLY A 426 -4.51 8.22 6.98
C GLY A 426 -5.13 8.27 5.58
N PHE A 427 -4.79 9.27 4.76
CA PHE A 427 -5.30 9.43 3.40
C PHE A 427 -4.49 8.65 2.36
N THR A 428 -4.98 8.67 1.11
CA THR A 428 -4.31 8.12 -0.05
C THR A 428 -3.52 9.18 -0.80
N LEU A 429 -2.22 8.94 -0.97
CA LEU A 429 -1.38 9.65 -1.93
C LEU A 429 -1.28 8.84 -3.22
N THR A 430 -1.74 9.39 -4.34
CA THR A 430 -1.55 8.78 -5.66
C THR A 430 -0.34 9.37 -6.37
N LYS A 431 0.64 8.54 -6.70
CA LYS A 431 1.74 8.87 -7.61
C LYS A 431 1.27 8.62 -9.05
N ALA A 432 1.13 9.71 -9.82
CA ALA A 432 0.76 9.70 -11.23
C ALA A 432 1.88 10.27 -12.12
N GLY A 433 1.68 10.23 -13.44
CA GLY A 433 2.64 10.74 -14.42
C GLY A 433 3.85 9.81 -14.63
N ALA A 434 4.60 10.04 -15.70
CA ALA A 434 5.71 9.18 -16.10
C ALA A 434 7.01 9.42 -15.32
N ASN A 435 7.07 10.50 -14.54
CA ASN A 435 8.28 10.90 -13.82
C ASN A 435 8.67 9.97 -12.66
N THR A 436 9.91 10.10 -12.24
CA THR A 436 10.44 9.58 -10.98
C THR A 436 10.28 10.62 -9.87
N ILE A 437 9.64 10.22 -8.79
CA ILE A 437 9.64 10.99 -7.53
C ILE A 437 10.46 10.22 -6.51
N SER A 438 11.51 10.83 -5.97
CA SER A 438 12.36 10.18 -4.97
C SER A 438 12.04 10.65 -3.55
N LEU A 439 11.81 9.71 -2.65
CA LEU A 439 11.84 9.94 -1.22
C LEU A 439 13.28 9.76 -0.73
N VAL A 440 13.76 10.71 0.08
CA VAL A 440 15.14 10.72 0.57
C VAL A 440 15.15 10.99 2.07
N ASN A 441 15.52 9.97 2.84
CA ASN A 441 15.52 10.01 4.30
C ASN A 441 14.14 10.44 4.81
N THR A 442 13.09 9.83 4.25
CA THR A 442 11.70 10.23 4.45
C THR A 442 11.00 9.26 5.39
N THR A 443 10.42 9.79 6.47
CA THR A 443 9.44 9.06 7.26
C THR A 443 8.06 9.24 6.63
N THR A 444 7.39 8.14 6.31
CA THR A 444 6.02 8.16 5.79
C THR A 444 5.04 7.62 6.84
N THR A 445 4.06 8.43 7.24
CA THR A 445 3.07 8.05 8.26
C THR A 445 2.01 7.09 7.68
N ALA A 446 1.13 6.57 8.54
CA ALA A 446 0.07 5.65 8.13
C ALA A 446 -0.90 6.27 7.11
N GLY A 447 -1.36 5.46 6.17
CA GLY A 447 -2.16 5.86 5.01
C GLY A 447 -1.87 4.91 3.84
N THR A 448 -2.27 5.30 2.63
CA THR A 448 -1.98 4.53 1.42
C THR A 448 -1.14 5.33 0.44
N VAL A 449 -0.09 4.72 -0.11
CA VAL A 449 0.63 5.22 -1.27
C VAL A 449 0.23 4.36 -2.46
N ASN A 450 -0.51 4.95 -3.41
CA ASN A 450 -0.91 4.30 -4.64
C ASN A 450 0.00 4.73 -5.80
N ILE A 451 0.78 3.80 -6.36
CA ILE A 451 1.63 4.07 -7.53
C ILE A 451 0.83 3.75 -8.78
N ALA A 452 0.19 4.78 -9.33
CA ALA A 452 -0.63 4.68 -10.53
C ALA A 452 0.17 4.78 -11.84
N GLY A 453 1.33 5.43 -11.82
CA GLY A 453 2.22 5.57 -12.97
C GLY A 453 3.60 6.16 -12.60
N GLY A 454 4.58 5.90 -13.48
CA GLY A 454 5.97 6.31 -13.27
C GLY A 454 6.61 5.64 -12.06
N THR A 455 7.72 6.18 -11.59
CA THR A 455 8.51 5.58 -10.52
C THR A 455 8.38 6.37 -9.21
N LEU A 456 8.09 5.68 -8.12
CA LEU A 456 8.39 6.19 -6.77
C LEU A 456 9.68 5.52 -6.31
N ALA A 457 10.72 6.29 -6.02
CA ALA A 457 12.00 5.79 -5.57
C ALA A 457 12.18 6.02 -4.06
N LEU A 458 12.55 4.98 -3.32
CA LEU A 458 12.91 5.06 -1.90
C LEU A 458 14.45 5.11 -1.78
N GLY A 459 14.97 6.01 -0.94
CA GLY A 459 16.40 6.11 -0.62
C GLY A 459 17.29 6.71 -1.72
N GLY A 460 16.79 7.66 -2.51
CA GLY A 460 17.45 8.18 -3.73
C GLY A 460 18.71 9.06 -3.56
N SER A 461 19.45 9.03 -2.44
CA SER A 461 20.62 9.89 -2.25
C SER A 461 21.95 9.30 -2.76
N PRO A 462 22.77 10.06 -3.52
CA PRO A 462 24.13 9.66 -3.90
C PRO A 462 25.12 9.63 -2.72
N ASN A 463 24.80 10.25 -1.57
CA ASN A 463 25.74 10.47 -0.46
C ASN A 463 25.52 9.55 0.77
N GLY A 464 24.73 8.47 0.63
CA GLY A 464 24.58 7.48 1.69
C GLY A 464 23.66 7.89 2.86
N ALA A 465 22.75 8.83 2.65
CA ALA A 465 21.81 9.25 3.70
C ALA A 465 20.59 8.30 3.80
N GLY A 466 20.41 7.72 4.99
CA GLY A 466 19.15 7.24 5.57
C GLY A 466 18.48 6.00 4.94
N ALA A 467 17.97 5.12 5.79
CA ALA A 467 16.92 4.17 5.40
C ALA A 467 15.57 4.88 5.44
N ASP A 468 14.69 4.66 4.46
CA ASP A 468 13.33 5.19 4.51
C ASP A 468 12.44 4.25 5.33
N ALA A 469 11.63 4.82 6.23
CA ALA A 469 10.70 4.07 7.04
C ALA A 469 9.27 4.54 6.75
N SER A 470 8.39 3.59 6.47
CA SER A 470 7.00 3.86 6.14
C SER A 470 6.08 2.90 6.88
N LEU A 471 5.05 3.48 7.51
CA LEU A 471 3.89 2.75 8.02
C LEU A 471 2.75 2.71 6.99
N ALA A 472 2.95 3.26 5.79
CA ALA A 472 1.92 3.29 4.76
C ALA A 472 1.79 1.96 4.04
N ALA A 473 0.57 1.62 3.65
CA ALA A 473 0.29 0.57 2.68
C ALA A 473 0.72 1.04 1.29
N PHE A 474 1.46 0.22 0.54
CA PHE A 474 1.82 0.51 -0.84
C PHE A 474 0.99 -0.36 -1.77
N THR A 475 0.24 0.28 -2.65
CA THR A 475 -0.51 -0.37 -3.73
C THR A 475 0.08 0.07 -5.06
N LEU A 476 0.38 -0.86 -5.95
CA LEU A 476 0.85 -0.55 -7.30
C LEU A 476 -0.26 -0.89 -8.29
N ASN A 477 -0.55 -0.01 -9.25
CA ASN A 477 -1.50 -0.34 -10.30
C ASN A 477 -0.87 -1.28 -11.33
N ASN A 478 -1.67 -2.16 -11.93
CA ASN A 478 -1.30 -2.96 -13.09
C ASN A 478 -1.22 -2.09 -14.37
N THR A 479 -0.31 -1.11 -14.37
CA THR A 479 -0.14 -0.10 -15.41
C THR A 479 1.31 -0.07 -15.86
N ALA A 480 1.55 -0.04 -17.17
CA ALA A 480 2.89 0.07 -17.73
C ALA A 480 3.62 1.30 -17.18
N GLY A 481 4.86 1.10 -16.74
CA GLY A 481 5.69 2.16 -16.16
C GLY A 481 5.40 2.51 -14.70
N ALA A 482 4.32 2.00 -14.08
CA ALA A 482 4.15 2.09 -12.62
C ALA A 482 5.21 1.21 -11.94
N SER A 483 6.03 1.80 -11.08
CA SER A 483 7.12 1.08 -10.43
C SER A 483 7.52 1.65 -9.07
N LEU A 484 7.90 0.77 -8.14
CA LEU A 484 8.60 1.11 -6.91
C LEU A 484 10.08 0.78 -7.07
N LEU A 485 10.96 1.77 -6.95
CA LEU A 485 12.40 1.58 -6.95
C LEU A 485 12.92 1.70 -5.52
N VAL A 486 13.68 0.72 -5.05
CA VAL A 486 14.23 0.68 -3.69
C VAL A 486 15.75 0.79 -3.78
N ASN A 487 16.30 1.98 -3.56
CA ASN A 487 17.73 2.24 -3.71
C ASN A 487 18.54 2.00 -2.43
N LYS A 488 17.88 1.97 -1.27
CA LYS A 488 18.46 1.72 0.05
C LYS A 488 17.54 0.84 0.87
N ASN A 489 18.01 0.41 2.04
CA ASN A 489 17.17 -0.32 2.97
C ASN A 489 15.94 0.53 3.29
N SER A 490 14.76 -0.01 3.03
CA SER A 490 13.50 0.69 3.22
C SER A 490 12.46 -0.27 3.79
N SER A 491 11.64 0.23 4.71
CA SER A 491 10.51 -0.52 5.25
C SER A 491 9.20 0.12 4.82
N ILE A 492 8.24 -0.69 4.40
CA ILE A 492 6.87 -0.29 4.05
C ILE A 492 5.84 -1.06 4.88
N GLY A 493 4.65 -0.46 5.04
CA GLY A 493 3.56 -1.05 5.81
C GLY A 493 3.07 -2.37 5.20
N SER A 494 2.68 -2.35 3.94
CA SER A 494 2.29 -3.54 3.17
C SER A 494 2.54 -3.34 1.68
N LEU A 495 2.48 -4.41 0.89
CA LEU A 495 2.65 -4.38 -0.57
C LEU A 495 1.51 -5.12 -1.25
N ALA A 496 0.78 -4.47 -2.16
CA ALA A 496 -0.34 -5.05 -2.88
C ALA A 496 -0.44 -4.55 -4.34
N GLY A 497 -1.25 -5.23 -5.14
CA GLY A 497 -1.56 -4.84 -6.52
C GLY A 497 -0.54 -5.40 -7.53
N GLY A 498 -0.17 -4.60 -8.53
CA GLY A 498 0.66 -5.00 -9.67
C GLY A 498 -0.07 -5.93 -10.64
N GLY A 499 0.66 -6.44 -11.63
CA GLY A 499 0.17 -7.44 -12.58
C GLY A 499 1.08 -7.57 -13.80
N GLY A 500 0.64 -8.34 -14.80
CA GLY A 500 1.43 -8.61 -16.01
C GLY A 500 1.73 -7.38 -16.88
N SER A 501 0.99 -6.28 -16.72
CA SER A 501 1.20 -5.04 -17.48
C SER A 501 2.10 -4.02 -16.76
N GLY A 502 2.37 -4.20 -15.46
CA GLY A 502 3.24 -3.32 -14.69
C GLY A 502 2.94 -3.30 -13.19
N GLY A 503 3.32 -2.21 -12.53
CA GLY A 503 3.30 -2.13 -11.07
C GLY A 503 4.41 -2.97 -10.45
N ASN A 504 5.62 -2.89 -11.01
CA ASN A 504 6.78 -3.71 -10.65
C ASN A 504 7.62 -3.09 -9.51
N VAL A 505 8.29 -3.92 -8.72
CA VAL A 505 9.30 -3.48 -7.74
C VAL A 505 10.70 -3.77 -8.27
N ALA A 506 11.63 -2.83 -8.13
CA ALA A 506 13.05 -3.02 -8.39
C ALA A 506 13.85 -2.72 -7.12
N ILE A 507 14.63 -3.69 -6.62
CA ILE A 507 15.45 -3.58 -5.41
C ILE A 507 16.92 -3.45 -5.81
N GLY A 508 17.54 -2.33 -5.50
CA GLY A 508 18.95 -2.07 -5.78
C GLY A 508 19.87 -3.10 -5.11
N GLY A 509 21.03 -3.38 -5.71
CA GLY A 509 21.90 -4.51 -5.32
C GLY A 509 22.37 -4.54 -3.86
N ALA A 510 22.43 -3.39 -3.18
CA ALA A 510 22.79 -3.29 -1.76
C ALA A 510 21.60 -2.90 -0.87
N ALA A 511 20.38 -2.90 -1.42
CA ALA A 511 19.17 -2.49 -0.72
C ALA A 511 18.40 -3.70 -0.21
N THR A 512 17.58 -3.46 0.81
CA THR A 512 16.64 -4.44 1.37
C THR A 512 15.27 -3.79 1.43
N LEU A 513 14.26 -4.44 0.85
CA LEU A 513 12.87 -4.04 1.03
C LEU A 513 12.24 -4.87 2.15
N THR A 514 11.85 -4.21 3.24
CA THR A 514 11.10 -4.83 4.33
C THR A 514 9.60 -4.52 4.18
N VAL A 515 8.76 -5.56 4.13
CA VAL A 515 7.32 -5.45 3.86
C VAL A 515 6.51 -6.09 4.98
N GLY A 516 5.41 -5.46 5.38
CA GLY A 516 4.40 -6.07 6.27
C GLY A 516 4.35 -5.46 7.68
N ALA A 517 5.00 -4.31 7.91
CA ALA A 517 5.05 -3.66 9.21
C ALA A 517 3.67 -3.37 9.85
N ILE A 518 2.59 -3.28 9.06
CA ILE A 518 1.22 -3.07 9.59
C ILE A 518 0.40 -4.35 9.77
N GLY A 519 0.94 -5.53 9.40
CA GLY A 519 0.31 -6.83 9.67
C GLY A 519 -0.92 -7.18 8.81
N SER A 520 -1.14 -6.52 7.67
CA SER A 520 -2.24 -6.83 6.75
C SER A 520 -1.97 -8.05 5.86
N ASN A 521 -3.04 -8.76 5.47
CA ASN A 521 -2.99 -9.76 4.40
C ASN A 521 -3.06 -9.05 3.03
N THR A 522 -2.12 -9.33 2.15
CA THR A 522 -2.00 -8.68 0.83
C THR A 522 -1.56 -9.67 -0.24
N SER A 523 -2.06 -9.49 -1.47
CA SER A 523 -1.61 -10.21 -2.66
C SER A 523 -0.94 -9.23 -3.63
N TYR A 524 0.24 -9.61 -4.10
CA TYR A 524 1.04 -8.82 -5.04
C TYR A 524 1.35 -9.65 -6.30
N ALA A 525 1.00 -9.06 -7.43
CA ALA A 525 1.07 -9.64 -8.77
C ALA A 525 2.05 -8.89 -9.68
N GLY A 526 2.76 -7.87 -9.20
CA GLY A 526 3.87 -7.29 -9.97
C GLY A 526 5.13 -8.15 -9.88
N VAL A 527 6.10 -7.90 -10.77
CA VAL A 527 7.41 -8.55 -10.70
C VAL A 527 8.32 -7.76 -9.75
N ILE A 528 8.91 -8.45 -8.77
CA ILE A 528 10.02 -7.96 -7.94
C ILE A 528 11.34 -8.37 -8.62
N SER A 529 12.23 -7.41 -8.83
CA SER A 529 13.48 -7.57 -9.60
C SER A 529 14.65 -6.85 -8.93
N GLY A 530 15.87 -7.01 -9.47
CA GLY A 530 17.07 -6.32 -9.01
C GLY A 530 18.01 -7.21 -8.19
N GLY A 531 18.99 -6.62 -7.51
CA GLY A 531 20.02 -7.38 -6.79
C GLY A 531 19.82 -7.49 -5.28
N GLY A 532 18.89 -6.72 -4.72
CA GLY A 532 18.71 -6.60 -3.27
C GLY A 532 17.82 -7.65 -2.64
N ASN A 533 17.68 -7.56 -1.32
CA ASN A 533 16.99 -8.54 -0.48
C ASN A 533 15.51 -8.18 -0.26
N LEU A 534 14.69 -9.19 0.01
CA LEU A 534 13.29 -9.04 0.44
C LEU A 534 13.13 -9.57 1.87
N ILE A 535 12.56 -8.76 2.76
CA ILE A 535 12.19 -9.19 4.12
C ILE A 535 10.68 -9.08 4.29
N LYS A 536 10.01 -10.19 4.61
CA LYS A 536 8.63 -10.20 5.08
C LYS A 536 8.60 -10.11 6.61
N THR A 537 7.89 -9.14 7.14
CA THR A 537 7.69 -8.91 8.59
C THR A 537 6.20 -8.75 8.92
N GLY A 538 5.90 -8.59 10.21
CA GLY A 538 4.54 -8.47 10.75
C GLY A 538 3.69 -9.73 10.57
N VAL A 539 2.55 -9.76 11.27
CA VAL A 539 1.71 -10.97 11.43
C VAL A 539 0.87 -11.34 10.20
N GLY A 540 0.73 -10.44 9.23
CA GLY A 540 -0.10 -10.66 8.04
C GLY A 540 0.52 -11.62 7.02
N THR A 541 -0.26 -11.99 6.01
CA THR A 541 0.18 -12.81 4.86
C THR A 541 0.57 -11.92 3.68
N LEU A 542 1.75 -12.11 3.10
CA LEU A 542 2.10 -11.55 1.79
C LEU A 542 2.11 -12.66 0.75
N GLU A 543 1.17 -12.63 -0.18
CA GLU A 543 1.13 -13.56 -1.31
C GLU A 543 1.83 -12.97 -2.54
N LEU A 544 2.76 -13.74 -3.11
CA LEU A 544 3.46 -13.42 -4.36
C LEU A 544 2.95 -14.34 -5.46
N THR A 545 2.22 -13.76 -6.42
CA THR A 545 1.48 -14.52 -7.45
C THR A 545 2.20 -14.60 -8.79
N ASN A 546 3.36 -13.95 -8.92
CA ASN A 546 4.15 -13.93 -10.15
C ASN A 546 5.60 -14.38 -9.91
N THR A 547 6.26 -14.81 -10.99
CA THR A 547 7.68 -15.12 -10.99
C THR A 547 8.50 -13.85 -10.78
N ASN A 548 9.33 -13.85 -9.74
CA ASN A 548 10.20 -12.74 -9.39
C ASN A 548 11.64 -13.03 -9.86
N THR A 549 12.42 -11.98 -10.07
CA THR A 549 13.77 -12.08 -10.67
C THR A 549 14.84 -11.36 -9.84
N TYR A 550 14.56 -11.01 -8.59
CA TYR A 550 15.60 -10.45 -7.72
C TYR A 550 16.62 -11.52 -7.33
N THR A 551 17.87 -11.13 -7.14
CA THR A 551 18.97 -12.07 -6.84
C THR A 551 19.43 -12.08 -5.39
N GLY A 552 18.94 -11.15 -4.57
CA GLY A 552 19.22 -11.13 -3.13
C GLY A 552 18.38 -12.16 -2.36
N ALA A 553 18.65 -12.27 -1.07
CA ALA A 553 18.01 -13.27 -0.20
C ALA A 553 16.57 -12.87 0.15
N THR A 554 15.74 -13.88 0.39
CA THR A 554 14.41 -13.72 0.99
C THR A 554 14.46 -14.11 2.47
N THR A 555 13.94 -13.26 3.35
CA THR A 555 13.79 -13.58 4.78
C THR A 555 12.36 -13.40 5.22
N VAL A 556 11.75 -14.45 5.78
CA VAL A 556 10.46 -14.37 6.46
C VAL A 556 10.72 -14.24 7.95
N SER A 557 10.65 -13.01 8.45
CA SER A 557 10.92 -12.68 9.84
C SER A 557 9.73 -12.87 10.77
N ASN A 558 8.50 -12.72 10.25
CA ASN A 558 7.25 -12.95 10.98
C ASN A 558 6.07 -13.08 9.99
N GLY A 559 4.96 -13.68 10.45
CA GLY A 559 3.76 -13.91 9.65
C GLY A 559 3.97 -14.96 8.56
N VAL A 560 3.19 -14.86 7.49
CA VAL A 560 3.22 -15.81 6.37
C VAL A 560 3.70 -15.11 5.09
N LEU A 561 4.65 -15.72 4.37
CA LEU A 561 4.92 -15.43 2.97
C LEU A 561 4.32 -16.57 2.15
N LYS A 562 3.39 -16.28 1.24
CA LYS A 562 2.77 -17.28 0.37
C LYS A 562 3.35 -17.19 -1.04
N ALA A 563 3.91 -18.29 -1.52
CA ALA A 563 4.36 -18.43 -2.90
C ALA A 563 3.25 -19.08 -3.73
N SER A 564 2.77 -18.37 -4.75
CA SER A 564 1.70 -18.86 -5.65
C SER A 564 2.17 -19.01 -7.11
N ALA A 565 3.47 -18.85 -7.38
CA ALA A 565 4.07 -19.06 -8.70
C ALA A 565 5.48 -19.66 -8.60
N ASN A 566 5.90 -20.39 -9.64
CA ASN A 566 7.27 -20.89 -9.72
C ASN A 566 8.25 -19.70 -9.83
N GLY A 567 9.26 -19.65 -8.95
CA GLY A 567 10.18 -18.52 -8.84
C GLY A 567 9.60 -17.28 -8.14
N ALA A 568 8.48 -17.42 -7.40
CA ALA A 568 7.95 -16.32 -6.58
C ALA A 568 8.94 -15.80 -5.51
N LEU A 569 9.94 -16.59 -5.09
CA LEU A 569 10.94 -16.18 -4.10
C LEU A 569 12.23 -15.61 -4.73
N GLY A 570 12.20 -15.31 -6.04
CA GLY A 570 13.33 -14.74 -6.76
C GLY A 570 14.23 -15.80 -7.39
N SER A 571 15.50 -15.45 -7.61
CA SER A 571 16.50 -16.39 -8.12
C SER A 571 16.99 -17.34 -7.03
N ALA A 572 17.44 -18.53 -7.41
CA ALA A 572 18.01 -19.50 -6.48
C ALA A 572 19.37 -19.10 -5.85
N ALA A 573 19.95 -17.94 -6.22
CA ALA A 573 21.34 -17.60 -5.90
C ALA A 573 21.60 -17.37 -4.39
N ALA A 574 20.66 -16.76 -3.68
CA ALA A 574 20.83 -16.36 -2.28
C ALA A 574 19.95 -17.16 -1.29
N GLY A 575 18.91 -17.84 -1.76
CA GLY A 575 18.02 -18.67 -0.95
C GLY A 575 16.99 -17.91 -0.12
N THR A 576 16.16 -18.69 0.58
CA THR A 576 15.13 -18.21 1.50
C THR A 576 15.42 -18.67 2.92
N THR A 577 15.26 -17.79 3.90
CA THR A 577 15.30 -18.12 5.34
C THR A 577 13.95 -17.82 5.99
N VAL A 578 13.38 -18.81 6.67
CA VAL A 578 12.19 -18.66 7.51
C VAL A 578 12.64 -18.66 8.96
N ASN A 579 12.42 -17.54 9.66
CA ASN A 579 12.79 -17.38 11.06
C ASN A 579 11.76 -18.02 12.00
N ASN A 580 12.17 -18.26 13.25
CA ASN A 580 11.29 -18.80 14.28
C ASN A 580 10.02 -17.93 14.47
N GLY A 581 8.86 -18.57 14.43
CA GLY A 581 7.56 -17.90 14.49
C GLY A 581 7.06 -17.36 13.15
N ALA A 582 7.71 -17.68 12.02
CA ALA A 582 7.28 -17.31 10.68
C ALA A 582 7.01 -18.55 9.82
N SER A 583 6.27 -18.39 8.71
CA SER A 583 6.00 -19.48 7.77
C SER A 583 6.15 -19.09 6.31
N LEU A 584 6.60 -20.04 5.50
CA LEU A 584 6.47 -20.07 4.05
C LEU A 584 5.31 -21.01 3.67
N GLU A 585 4.29 -20.47 3.01
CA GLU A 585 3.17 -21.24 2.46
C GLU A 585 3.38 -21.46 0.95
N LEU A 586 3.16 -22.67 0.47
CA LEU A 586 3.07 -22.98 -0.95
C LEU A 586 1.60 -23.12 -1.35
N ALA A 587 1.20 -22.43 -2.42
CA ALA A 587 -0.14 -22.59 -2.97
C ALA A 587 -0.35 -23.99 -3.58
N GLY A 588 -1.57 -24.50 -3.50
CA GLY A 588 -2.04 -25.72 -4.12
C GLY A 588 -1.97 -25.63 -5.64
N GLY A 589 -1.44 -26.70 -6.24
CA GLY A 589 -1.08 -26.75 -7.64
C GLY A 589 0.30 -26.16 -7.95
N LEU A 590 1.01 -25.57 -6.99
CA LEU A 590 2.34 -25.01 -7.23
C LEU A 590 3.38 -26.12 -7.39
N ASN A 591 4.01 -26.17 -8.57
CA ASN A 591 5.24 -26.93 -8.78
C ASN A 591 6.44 -25.98 -8.78
N TYR A 592 7.07 -25.78 -7.61
CA TYR A 592 8.24 -24.91 -7.46
C TYR A 592 9.51 -25.67 -7.86
N THR A 593 9.83 -25.62 -9.16
CA THR A 593 10.93 -26.36 -9.79
C THR A 593 12.30 -25.67 -9.65
N THR A 594 12.32 -24.40 -9.27
CA THR A 594 13.55 -23.67 -8.97
C THR A 594 14.24 -24.29 -7.75
N ALA A 595 15.46 -24.79 -7.92
CA ALA A 595 16.26 -25.43 -6.87
C ALA A 595 16.91 -24.39 -5.93
N GLU A 596 16.08 -23.62 -5.24
CA GLU A 596 16.51 -22.61 -4.27
C GLU A 596 16.72 -23.20 -2.87
N ALA A 597 17.82 -22.85 -2.21
CA ALA A 597 18.07 -23.30 -0.84
C ALA A 597 17.09 -22.66 0.15
N LEU A 598 16.49 -23.48 1.02
CA LEU A 598 15.56 -23.06 2.06
C LEU A 598 16.15 -23.36 3.44
N SER A 599 16.22 -22.38 4.33
CA SER A 599 16.57 -22.56 5.73
C SER A 599 15.35 -22.35 6.61
N LEU A 600 15.01 -23.35 7.43
CA LEU A 600 13.84 -23.33 8.32
C LEU A 600 14.27 -23.23 9.78
N ASN A 601 13.57 -22.38 10.54
CA ASN A 601 13.75 -22.22 11.97
C ASN A 601 12.37 -22.22 12.64
N GLY A 602 12.14 -23.09 13.62
CA GLY A 602 10.94 -23.08 14.45
C GLY A 602 9.74 -23.79 13.84
N ALA A 603 8.65 -23.85 14.62
CA ALA A 603 7.46 -24.62 14.27
C ALA A 603 6.54 -23.97 13.22
N GLY A 604 6.79 -22.72 12.82
CA GLY A 604 5.89 -21.93 11.98
C GLY A 604 5.22 -20.77 12.72
N PHE A 605 4.44 -19.97 11.98
CA PHE A 605 3.62 -18.87 12.49
C PHE A 605 2.27 -19.38 13.01
N GLY A 606 1.90 -18.99 14.24
CA GLY A 606 0.63 -19.35 14.87
C GLY A 606 0.80 -20.20 16.12
N ALA A 607 -0.29 -20.81 16.60
CA ALA A 607 -0.21 -21.75 17.71
C ALA A 607 0.53 -23.03 17.29
N PRO A 608 1.34 -23.66 18.17
CA PRO A 608 1.99 -24.93 17.87
C PRO A 608 0.99 -25.96 17.34
N GLY A 609 1.33 -26.63 16.25
CA GLY A 609 0.44 -27.62 15.62
C GLY A 609 -0.57 -27.06 14.62
N SER A 610 -0.65 -25.73 14.43
CA SER A 610 -1.62 -25.11 13.50
C SER A 610 -1.06 -24.86 12.10
N THR A 611 0.27 -24.76 11.95
CA THR A 611 0.99 -24.52 10.69
C THR A 611 2.38 -25.20 10.74
N GLY A 612 3.19 -25.04 9.68
CA GLY A 612 4.61 -25.36 9.65
C GLY A 612 5.45 -24.14 9.27
N ALA A 613 6.77 -24.16 9.52
CA ALA A 613 7.70 -23.18 8.97
C ALA A 613 7.74 -23.25 7.43
N LEU A 614 7.50 -24.43 6.86
CA LEU A 614 7.08 -24.64 5.48
C LEU A 614 5.74 -25.39 5.51
N PHE A 615 4.73 -24.96 4.76
CA PHE A 615 3.46 -25.68 4.70
C PHE A 615 2.62 -25.47 3.44
N ILE A 616 1.58 -26.29 3.32
CA ILE A 616 0.44 -26.15 2.39
C ILE A 616 -0.87 -26.40 3.17
N ASP A 617 -1.92 -25.62 2.90
CA ASP A 617 -3.18 -25.68 3.65
C ASP A 617 -4.46 -25.47 2.80
N ASP A 618 -4.40 -25.69 1.47
CA ASP A 618 -5.54 -25.42 0.58
C ASP A 618 -6.19 -26.65 -0.06
N GLY A 619 -5.80 -27.85 0.37
CA GLY A 619 -6.34 -29.12 -0.10
C GLY A 619 -5.82 -29.55 -1.47
N GLY A 620 -4.85 -28.83 -2.04
CA GLY A 620 -4.18 -29.17 -3.30
C GLY A 620 -2.85 -29.92 -3.10
N SER A 621 -2.07 -29.99 -4.18
CA SER A 621 -0.70 -30.52 -4.12
C SER A 621 0.32 -29.44 -4.44
N ALA A 622 1.38 -29.32 -3.65
CA ALA A 622 2.53 -28.45 -3.95
C ALA A 622 3.83 -29.24 -3.97
N ALA A 623 4.82 -28.73 -4.71
CA ALA A 623 6.16 -29.28 -4.74
C ALA A 623 7.23 -28.19 -4.56
N PHE A 624 8.32 -28.53 -3.86
CA PHE A 624 9.51 -27.69 -3.68
C PHE A 624 10.77 -28.47 -4.03
N ALA A 625 11.50 -28.04 -5.06
CA ALA A 625 12.64 -28.77 -5.61
C ALA A 625 13.98 -28.52 -4.88
N GLY A 626 14.13 -27.41 -4.17
CA GLY A 626 15.39 -26.99 -3.58
C GLY A 626 15.77 -27.72 -2.28
N PRO A 627 17.06 -27.70 -1.89
CA PRO A 627 17.50 -28.30 -0.63
C PRO A 627 16.98 -27.51 0.58
N ILE A 628 16.71 -28.22 1.67
CA ILE A 628 16.14 -27.69 2.91
C ILE A 628 17.11 -27.93 4.05
N ALA A 629 17.56 -26.87 4.73
CA ALA A 629 18.35 -26.93 5.94
C ALA A 629 17.46 -26.61 7.15
N ILE A 630 17.39 -27.52 8.11
CA ILE A 630 16.74 -27.33 9.40
C ILE A 630 17.78 -26.70 10.33
N ALA A 631 17.74 -25.37 10.45
CA ALA A 631 18.75 -24.61 11.19
C ALA A 631 18.50 -24.61 12.70
N THR A 632 17.24 -24.71 13.09
CA THR A 632 16.79 -25.05 14.45
C THR A 632 15.65 -26.05 14.33
N ASP A 633 15.21 -26.66 15.43
CA ASP A 633 14.02 -27.51 15.44
C ASP A 633 12.87 -26.85 14.66
N ALA A 634 12.36 -27.55 13.65
CA ALA A 634 11.40 -26.98 12.71
C ALA A 634 10.31 -27.97 12.29
N THR A 635 9.18 -27.39 11.89
CA THR A 635 8.01 -28.15 11.44
C THR A 635 7.76 -27.91 9.96
N ILE A 636 7.47 -28.98 9.22
CA ILE A 636 7.00 -28.97 7.85
C ILE A 636 5.60 -29.58 7.83
N GLY A 637 4.63 -28.85 7.29
CA GLY A 637 3.21 -29.19 7.42
C GLY A 637 2.50 -29.47 6.10
N ALA A 638 1.59 -30.44 6.11
CA ALA A 638 0.57 -30.63 5.08
C ALA A 638 -0.80 -30.76 5.75
N PHE A 639 -1.73 -29.89 5.40
CA PHE A 639 -3.00 -29.73 6.10
C PHE A 639 -4.20 -29.79 5.14
N ASN A 640 -5.40 -30.01 5.68
CA ASN A 640 -6.66 -29.96 4.93
C ASN A 640 -6.71 -30.88 3.69
N GLY A 641 -6.07 -32.05 3.78
CA GLY A 641 -5.98 -33.03 2.71
C GLY A 641 -4.97 -32.71 1.62
N SER A 642 -4.03 -31.81 1.91
CA SER A 642 -3.00 -31.39 0.96
C SER A 642 -1.89 -32.44 0.82
N THR A 643 -1.19 -32.38 -0.31
CA THR A 643 0.03 -33.16 -0.56
C THR A 643 1.22 -32.22 -0.79
N LEU A 644 2.28 -32.34 0.03
CA LEU A 644 3.53 -31.60 -0.15
C LEU A 644 4.63 -32.53 -0.67
N THR A 645 5.28 -32.21 -1.78
CA THR A 645 6.39 -32.98 -2.34
C THR A 645 7.70 -32.22 -2.25
N LEU A 646 8.68 -32.77 -1.54
CA LEU A 646 9.99 -32.18 -1.33
C LEU A 646 11.02 -32.90 -2.21
N GLY A 647 11.46 -32.24 -3.27
CA GLY A 647 12.41 -32.76 -4.25
C GLY A 647 13.87 -32.69 -3.82
N GLY A 648 14.24 -31.68 -3.02
CA GLY A 648 15.60 -31.48 -2.54
C GLY A 648 15.87 -32.21 -1.22
N SER A 649 17.16 -32.35 -0.89
CA SER A 649 17.61 -33.00 0.36
C SER A 649 17.21 -32.19 1.59
N ILE A 650 16.90 -32.87 2.69
CA ILE A 650 16.64 -32.27 4.00
C ILE A 650 17.85 -32.52 4.91
N ASP A 651 18.57 -31.48 5.31
CA ASP A 651 19.65 -31.56 6.29
C ASP A 651 19.18 -31.07 7.67
N LYS A 652 19.26 -31.94 8.68
CA LYS A 652 18.81 -31.71 10.06
C LYS A 652 19.90 -32.00 11.10
N ASN A 653 21.16 -31.77 10.75
CA ASN A 653 22.33 -32.11 11.55
C ASN A 653 22.31 -31.49 12.97
N GLY A 654 21.89 -32.27 13.97
CA GLY A 654 21.78 -31.87 15.38
C GLY A 654 20.47 -31.16 15.73
N THR A 655 19.42 -31.32 14.91
CA THR A 655 18.11 -30.68 15.06
C THR A 655 16.97 -31.66 14.80
N THR A 656 15.78 -31.35 15.31
CA THR A 656 14.56 -32.11 15.05
C THR A 656 13.79 -31.55 13.86
N VAL A 657 13.39 -32.42 12.93
CA VAL A 657 12.35 -32.08 11.94
C VAL A 657 11.04 -32.76 12.31
N THR A 658 9.94 -32.00 12.36
CA THR A 658 8.60 -32.52 12.56
C THR A 658 7.80 -32.41 11.27
N PHE A 659 7.36 -33.53 10.72
CA PHE A 659 6.34 -33.60 9.70
C PHE A 659 4.97 -33.64 10.37
N LEU A 660 4.12 -32.67 10.04
CA LEU A 660 2.88 -32.42 10.76
C LEU A 660 1.67 -32.41 9.81
N GLY A 661 0.54 -32.94 10.30
CA GLY A 661 -0.78 -32.74 9.70
C GLY A 661 -1.86 -32.49 10.76
N ASN A 662 -3.09 -32.21 10.29
CA ASN A 662 -4.25 -31.87 11.13
C ASN A 662 -5.32 -32.97 11.23
N GLY A 663 -4.95 -34.24 11.00
CA GLY A 663 -5.85 -35.38 11.25
C GLY A 663 -6.74 -35.77 10.09
N SER A 664 -6.58 -35.14 8.93
CA SER A 664 -7.09 -35.71 7.69
C SER A 664 -6.21 -36.89 7.28
N ALA A 665 -6.84 -38.05 7.05
CA ALA A 665 -6.17 -39.26 6.55
C ALA A 665 -5.53 -39.09 5.15
N THR A 666 -5.77 -37.96 4.48
CA THR A 666 -5.21 -37.66 3.16
C THR A 666 -4.03 -36.67 3.19
N ASN A 667 -3.68 -36.12 4.36
CA ASN A 667 -2.51 -35.24 4.49
C ASN A 667 -1.25 -36.04 4.17
N THR A 668 -0.51 -35.64 3.13
CA THR A 668 0.65 -36.40 2.65
C THR A 668 1.88 -35.50 2.48
N ILE A 669 3.05 -35.98 2.92
CA ILE A 669 4.35 -35.37 2.67
C ILE A 669 5.24 -36.39 1.97
N ASN A 670 5.65 -36.11 0.73
CA ASN A 670 6.54 -36.94 -0.08
C ASN A 670 7.97 -36.38 -0.02
N ILE A 671 8.94 -37.18 0.39
CA ILE A 671 10.36 -36.81 0.48
C ILE A 671 11.16 -37.53 -0.60
N ASN A 672 11.53 -36.82 -1.65
CA ASN A 672 12.24 -37.38 -2.80
C ASN A 672 13.75 -37.05 -2.81
N GLY A 673 14.23 -36.11 -1.98
CA GLY A 673 15.65 -35.70 -1.96
C GLY A 673 16.52 -36.34 -0.87
N GLY A 674 15.93 -37.19 -0.02
CA GLY A 674 16.61 -37.82 1.13
C GLY A 674 16.69 -36.91 2.36
N VAL A 675 17.02 -37.49 3.52
CA VAL A 675 17.14 -36.78 4.80
C VAL A 675 18.47 -37.12 5.46
N THR A 676 19.23 -36.12 5.91
CA THR A 676 20.59 -36.30 6.47
C THR A 676 20.76 -35.63 7.82
N GLY A 677 21.62 -36.16 8.69
CA GLY A 677 22.04 -35.49 9.93
C GLY A 677 22.99 -36.33 10.77
N THR A 678 24.26 -35.96 10.85
CA THR A 678 25.31 -36.80 11.45
C THR A 678 25.48 -36.67 12.96
N LEU A 679 25.04 -35.55 13.54
CA LEU A 679 25.15 -35.29 14.97
C LEU A 679 24.03 -35.98 15.76
N PRO A 680 24.27 -36.40 17.02
CA PRO A 680 23.22 -36.87 17.92
C PRO A 680 22.05 -35.88 18.00
N ASN A 681 20.86 -36.39 18.28
CA ASN A 681 19.60 -35.63 18.35
C ASN A 681 19.15 -35.05 16.99
N SER A 682 19.66 -35.59 15.88
CA SER A 682 19.09 -35.33 14.55
C SER A 682 17.77 -36.09 14.42
N ASP A 683 16.74 -35.70 15.16
CA ASP A 683 15.52 -36.48 15.33
C ASP A 683 14.54 -36.28 14.16
N LEU A 684 13.67 -37.24 13.93
CA LEU A 684 12.57 -37.14 12.97
C LEU A 684 11.25 -37.40 13.70
N ILE A 685 10.25 -36.54 13.52
CA ILE A 685 8.91 -36.75 14.07
C ILE A 685 7.91 -36.78 12.93
N VAL A 686 7.06 -37.79 12.88
CA VAL A 686 5.88 -37.89 12.02
C VAL A 686 4.65 -37.82 12.91
N ASP A 687 3.89 -36.74 12.76
CA ASP A 687 2.78 -36.39 13.63
C ASP A 687 1.54 -36.14 12.78
N ASN A 688 0.60 -37.08 12.81
CA ASN A 688 -0.74 -36.88 12.24
C ASN A 688 -0.76 -36.56 10.72
N VAL A 689 0.19 -37.15 10.00
CA VAL A 689 0.40 -37.01 8.55
C VAL A 689 0.98 -38.31 7.97
N THR A 690 0.67 -38.60 6.70
CA THR A 690 1.37 -39.65 5.95
C THR A 690 2.67 -39.09 5.37
N THR A 691 3.81 -39.63 5.76
CA THR A 691 5.14 -39.27 5.26
C THR A 691 5.71 -40.41 4.42
N ASN A 692 6.05 -40.13 3.17
CA ASN A 692 6.69 -41.08 2.26
C ASN A 692 8.17 -40.72 2.10
N LEU A 693 9.07 -41.55 2.62
CA LEU A 693 10.52 -41.45 2.37
C LEU A 693 10.84 -42.20 1.07
N ASN A 694 10.90 -41.49 -0.05
CA ASN A 694 11.15 -42.05 -1.38
C ASN A 694 12.64 -42.10 -1.74
N SER A 695 13.49 -41.52 -0.91
CA SER A 695 14.94 -41.47 -1.04
C SER A 695 15.58 -41.71 0.32
N LEU A 696 16.80 -42.24 0.28
CA LEU A 696 17.56 -42.66 1.46
C LEU A 696 17.60 -41.57 2.55
N ALA A 697 17.18 -41.91 3.79
CA ALA A 697 17.40 -41.10 4.97
C ALA A 697 18.44 -41.73 5.91
N VAL A 698 19.51 -40.98 6.19
CA VAL A 698 20.63 -41.39 7.04
C VAL A 698 20.93 -40.29 8.04
N TYR A 699 20.56 -40.52 9.30
CA TYR A 699 20.79 -39.57 10.38
C TYR A 699 21.08 -40.25 11.73
N ALA A 700 21.56 -39.46 12.69
CA ALA A 700 21.92 -39.88 14.04
C ALA A 700 20.94 -39.28 15.06
N GLY A 701 19.74 -39.88 15.15
CA GLY A 701 18.69 -39.50 16.12
C GLY A 701 17.49 -40.43 16.00
N PRO A 702 16.66 -40.58 17.04
CA PRO A 702 15.42 -41.34 16.95
C PRO A 702 14.42 -40.79 15.93
N THR A 703 13.52 -41.68 15.50
CA THR A 703 12.35 -41.38 14.69
C THR A 703 11.11 -41.63 15.53
N PHE A 704 10.20 -40.67 15.64
CA PHE A 704 8.94 -40.81 16.38
C PHE A 704 7.77 -40.78 15.41
N VAL A 705 6.87 -41.76 15.49
CA VAL A 705 5.60 -41.76 14.76
C VAL A 705 4.46 -41.75 15.77
N ARG A 706 3.60 -40.73 15.72
CA ARG A 706 2.57 -40.49 16.74
C ARG A 706 1.30 -39.87 16.18
N ASN A 707 0.24 -39.88 16.99
CA ASN A 707 -1.06 -39.25 16.70
C ASN A 707 -1.61 -39.63 15.32
N ALA A 708 -1.74 -40.92 15.00
CA ALA A 708 -2.12 -41.41 13.68
C ALA A 708 -1.22 -40.97 12.51
N GLY A 709 0.02 -40.57 12.78
CA GLY A 709 1.06 -40.43 11.76
C GLY A 709 1.35 -41.77 11.08
N VAL A 710 1.62 -41.72 9.78
CA VAL A 710 2.00 -42.88 8.96
C VAL A 710 3.36 -42.58 8.36
N LEU A 711 4.33 -43.49 8.52
CA LEU A 711 5.65 -43.39 7.90
C LEU A 711 5.84 -44.55 6.93
N ASN A 712 5.95 -44.24 5.65
CA ASN A 712 6.24 -45.19 4.58
C ASN A 712 7.71 -45.02 4.17
N VAL A 713 8.47 -46.10 4.24
CA VAL A 713 9.90 -46.14 3.89
C VAL A 713 10.04 -46.89 2.57
N ASN A 714 10.36 -46.15 1.49
CA ASN A 714 10.34 -46.70 0.14
C ASN A 714 11.75 -46.89 -0.46
N ALA A 715 12.80 -46.39 0.20
CA ALA A 715 14.20 -46.53 -0.24
C ALA A 715 14.92 -47.66 0.53
N THR A 716 15.75 -48.44 -0.18
CA THR A 716 16.53 -49.52 0.43
C THR A 716 17.68 -48.97 1.29
N GLY A 717 17.86 -49.47 2.52
CA GLY A 717 18.94 -49.04 3.45
C GLY A 717 18.60 -47.82 4.30
N ASP A 718 17.34 -47.40 4.28
CA ASP A 718 16.83 -46.25 5.02
C ASP A 718 16.72 -46.54 6.53
N LEU A 719 16.94 -45.50 7.36
CA LEU A 719 16.87 -45.55 8.83
C LEU A 719 17.78 -46.57 9.53
N SER A 720 18.78 -47.15 8.83
CA SER A 720 19.56 -48.34 9.27
C SER A 720 20.40 -48.20 10.55
N THR A 721 20.46 -47.00 11.15
CA THR A 721 21.21 -46.71 12.39
C THR A 721 20.38 -45.97 13.44
N THR A 722 19.07 -45.80 13.22
CA THR A 722 18.20 -44.96 14.06
C THR A 722 17.15 -45.78 14.78
N ALA A 723 16.93 -45.50 16.07
CA ALA A 723 15.80 -46.06 16.81
C ALA A 723 14.48 -45.49 16.26
N ILE A 724 13.45 -46.32 16.07
CA ILE A 724 12.10 -45.87 15.71
C ILE A 724 11.19 -46.07 16.93
N THR A 725 10.43 -45.06 17.33
CA THR A 725 9.46 -45.12 18.43
C THR A 725 8.05 -44.89 17.90
N LEU A 726 7.15 -45.84 18.15
CA LEU A 726 5.72 -45.72 17.83
C LEU A 726 4.94 -45.34 19.10
N GLY A 727 4.13 -44.28 19.05
CA GLY A 727 3.22 -43.87 20.14
C GLY A 727 1.77 -44.33 19.95
N ASP A 728 0.91 -44.02 20.93
CA ASP A 728 -0.49 -44.46 21.24
C ASP A 728 -1.54 -44.61 20.11
N SER A 729 -1.19 -44.39 18.84
CA SER A 729 -2.11 -44.54 17.68
C SER A 729 -1.41 -44.54 16.30
N GLY A 730 -0.07 -44.58 16.22
CA GLY A 730 0.64 -44.50 14.93
C GLY A 730 0.67 -45.85 14.21
N THR A 731 0.17 -45.92 12.97
CA THR A 731 0.31 -47.10 12.09
C THR A 731 1.50 -46.92 11.16
N GLY A 732 2.63 -47.56 11.45
CA GLY A 732 3.81 -47.55 10.57
C GLY A 732 3.76 -48.69 9.57
N ASP A 733 3.60 -48.41 8.27
CA ASP A 733 3.73 -49.41 7.20
C ASP A 733 5.23 -49.49 6.82
N MET A 734 5.99 -50.30 7.57
CA MET A 734 7.45 -50.38 7.45
C MET A 734 7.86 -51.49 6.49
N ASN A 735 8.08 -51.15 5.22
CA ASN A 735 8.60 -52.07 4.20
C ASN A 735 10.12 -51.87 4.09
N GLN A 736 10.92 -52.85 4.53
CA GLN A 736 12.39 -52.84 4.70
C GLN A 736 12.96 -51.97 5.83
N ILE A 737 13.31 -52.63 6.93
CA ILE A 737 14.27 -52.10 7.91
C ILE A 737 15.33 -53.18 8.15
N ALA A 738 16.50 -53.02 7.54
CA ALA A 738 17.66 -53.84 7.85
C ALA A 738 18.51 -53.12 8.91
N GLY A 739 18.61 -53.71 10.12
CA GLY A 739 19.59 -53.30 11.14
C GLY A 739 19.17 -52.29 12.21
N SER A 740 17.91 -51.82 12.25
CA SER A 740 17.45 -50.82 13.24
C SER A 740 16.63 -51.43 14.39
N ASN A 741 16.71 -50.82 15.57
CA ASN A 741 15.85 -51.17 16.71
C ASN A 741 14.52 -50.42 16.60
N VAL A 742 13.42 -51.15 16.65
CA VAL A 742 12.06 -50.58 16.67
C VAL A 742 11.57 -50.69 18.12
N PHE A 743 11.15 -49.58 18.69
CA PHE A 743 10.58 -49.48 20.03
C PHE A 743 9.10 -49.13 19.89
N VAL A 744 8.22 -49.94 20.47
CA VAL A 744 6.78 -49.67 20.49
C VAL A 744 6.43 -49.34 21.94
N SER A 745 6.06 -48.08 22.22
CA SER A 745 5.68 -47.64 23.56
C SER A 745 4.25 -47.11 23.52
N GLY A 746 3.28 -47.95 23.90
CA GLY A 746 1.87 -47.58 23.97
C GLY A 746 1.51 -46.82 25.25
N GLY A 747 0.59 -45.85 25.14
CA GLY A 747 -0.28 -45.44 26.23
C GLY A 747 -1.49 -46.39 26.29
N ALA A 748 -2.47 -46.09 27.13
CA ALA A 748 -3.58 -46.99 27.39
C ALA A 748 -4.52 -47.17 26.18
N GLY A 749 -4.25 -48.17 25.35
CA GLY A 749 -5.16 -48.68 24.31
C GLY A 749 -4.46 -49.01 23.00
N VAL A 750 -4.28 -50.31 22.73
CA VAL A 750 -3.82 -50.93 21.46
C VAL A 750 -2.54 -50.36 20.86
N GLY A 751 -1.40 -50.83 21.39
CA GLY A 751 -0.13 -50.84 20.68
C GLY A 751 -0.09 -51.96 19.63
N ASP A 752 -0.97 -51.91 18.63
CA ASP A 752 -1.05 -52.93 17.58
C ASP A 752 -0.04 -52.62 16.46
N LEU A 753 0.87 -53.56 16.18
CA LEU A 753 1.63 -53.56 14.93
C LEU A 753 0.78 -54.24 13.85
N LEU A 754 0.09 -53.45 13.03
CA LEU A 754 -0.76 -53.94 11.93
C LEU A 754 0.01 -54.00 10.61
N VAL A 755 0.27 -55.20 10.10
CA VAL A 755 0.89 -55.38 8.77
C VAL A 755 -0.20 -55.50 7.70
N ASN A 756 -0.12 -54.65 6.66
CA ASN A 756 -1.08 -54.66 5.56
C ASN A 756 -1.04 -55.97 4.73
N PRO A 757 -2.20 -56.44 4.21
CA PRO A 757 -2.27 -57.62 3.34
C PRO A 757 -1.36 -57.48 2.09
N GLY A 758 -0.44 -58.44 1.89
CA GLY A 758 0.46 -58.47 0.73
C GLY A 758 1.83 -57.79 0.90
N SER A 759 2.15 -57.29 2.09
CA SER A 759 3.47 -56.73 2.43
C SER A 759 4.41 -57.81 2.99
N THR A 760 5.72 -57.73 2.68
CA THR A 760 6.76 -58.58 3.30
C THR A 760 7.49 -57.78 4.36
N TYR A 761 7.40 -58.21 5.62
CA TYR A 761 8.16 -57.62 6.72
C TYR A 761 9.39 -58.50 7.00
N SER A 762 10.59 -57.91 7.02
CA SER A 762 11.84 -58.59 7.36
C SER A 762 12.64 -57.74 8.35
N LEU A 763 12.80 -58.25 9.58
CA LEU A 763 13.68 -57.67 10.59
C LEU A 763 15.00 -58.45 10.60
N ALA A 764 16.03 -57.94 9.93
CA ALA A 764 17.36 -58.54 9.92
C ALA A 764 18.25 -57.90 11.01
N GLY A 765 18.40 -58.56 12.17
CA GLY A 765 19.43 -58.24 13.16
C GLY A 765 19.18 -57.06 14.11
N GLY A 766 17.93 -56.65 14.37
CA GLY A 766 17.54 -55.63 15.36
C GLY A 766 16.74 -56.18 16.55
N THR A 767 16.49 -55.34 17.56
CA THR A 767 15.58 -55.64 18.69
C THR A 767 14.23 -54.92 18.51
N LEU A 768 13.11 -55.65 18.60
CA LEU A 768 11.75 -55.08 18.74
C LEU A 768 11.33 -55.16 20.21
N ASP A 769 11.07 -54.01 20.85
CA ASP A 769 10.81 -53.90 22.29
C ASP A 769 9.45 -53.25 22.57
N PHE A 770 8.58 -53.97 23.29
CA PHE A 770 7.20 -53.59 23.65
C PHE A 770 7.13 -53.26 25.16
N GLY A 771 7.78 -52.17 25.56
CA GLY A 771 8.09 -51.85 26.96
C GLY A 771 6.92 -51.38 27.84
N ASP A 772 5.71 -51.96 27.75
CA ASP A 772 4.61 -51.62 28.67
C ASP A 772 4.75 -52.35 30.02
N THR A 773 4.53 -51.62 31.13
CA THR A 773 4.55 -52.12 32.52
C THR A 773 3.14 -52.31 33.11
N ASN A 774 2.08 -52.06 32.33
CA ASN A 774 0.68 -52.25 32.76
C ASN A 774 0.00 -53.43 32.06
N ALA A 775 -0.97 -54.04 32.75
CA ALA A 775 -1.52 -55.38 32.50
C ALA A 775 -2.48 -55.52 31.28
N GLY A 776 -2.25 -54.84 30.16
CA GLY A 776 -2.99 -55.02 28.91
C GLY A 776 -2.40 -56.13 28.02
N THR A 777 -3.23 -56.77 27.19
CA THR A 777 -2.76 -57.73 26.17
C THR A 777 -2.21 -56.96 24.96
N GLN A 778 -0.95 -57.18 24.61
CA GLN A 778 -0.30 -56.55 23.44
C GLN A 778 -0.47 -57.48 22.21
N GLU A 779 -0.98 -56.96 21.08
CA GLU A 779 -1.26 -57.76 19.86
C GLU A 779 -0.32 -57.39 18.69
N VAL A 780 0.36 -58.39 18.13
CA VAL A 780 1.11 -58.27 16.86
C VAL A 780 0.35 -59.07 15.81
N GLY A 781 -0.32 -58.39 14.87
CA GLY A 781 -1.28 -59.03 13.97
C GLY A 781 -1.14 -58.63 12.49
N VAL A 782 -1.37 -59.59 11.60
CA VAL A 782 -1.62 -59.35 10.17
C VAL A 782 -3.08 -58.93 9.97
N GLY A 783 -3.33 -57.84 9.23
CA GLY A 783 -4.68 -57.32 9.02
C GLY A 783 -5.61 -58.29 8.27
N SER A 784 -6.91 -58.23 8.57
CA SER A 784 -7.96 -59.15 8.07
C SER A 784 -8.38 -58.93 6.61
N GLY A 785 -7.43 -58.96 5.67
CA GLY A 785 -7.70 -58.85 4.22
C GLY A 785 -7.22 -60.06 3.41
N ASN A 786 -7.92 -60.35 2.31
CA ASN A 786 -7.59 -61.43 1.36
C ASN A 786 -6.21 -61.23 0.72
N GLY A 787 -5.16 -61.81 1.30
CA GLY A 787 -3.81 -61.90 0.72
C GLY A 787 -2.86 -62.64 1.65
N ALA A 788 -2.01 -63.52 1.10
CA ALA A 788 -0.99 -64.23 1.88
C ALA A 788 0.05 -63.23 2.41
N SER A 789 -0.09 -62.82 3.67
CA SER A 789 0.90 -61.97 4.35
C SER A 789 2.00 -62.84 4.96
N VAL A 790 3.26 -62.51 4.66
CA VAL A 790 4.44 -63.20 5.20
C VAL A 790 5.18 -62.21 6.09
N MET A 791 5.11 -62.42 7.42
CA MET A 791 6.01 -61.78 8.37
C MET A 791 7.22 -62.70 8.55
N GLN A 792 8.41 -62.27 8.09
CA GLN A 792 9.67 -63.01 8.28
C GLN A 792 10.49 -62.32 9.39
N ILE A 793 10.79 -63.05 10.45
CA ILE A 793 11.40 -62.51 11.67
C ILE A 793 12.78 -63.13 11.88
N ASP A 794 13.87 -62.35 11.74
CA ASP A 794 15.27 -62.81 11.87
C ASP A 794 16.02 -62.02 13.00
N GLY A 795 15.37 -61.74 14.16
CA GLY A 795 15.88 -60.86 15.24
C GLY A 795 15.39 -61.17 16.68
N ALA A 796 15.73 -60.30 17.65
CA ALA A 796 15.41 -60.47 19.07
C ALA A 796 14.18 -59.64 19.49
N PHE A 797 13.26 -60.21 20.26
CA PHE A 797 12.03 -59.57 20.74
C PHE A 797 12.04 -59.52 22.27
N ASN A 798 11.75 -58.36 22.84
CA ASN A 798 11.57 -58.19 24.28
C ASN A 798 10.12 -57.79 24.58
N PHE A 799 9.45 -58.55 25.44
CA PHE A 799 8.08 -58.27 25.89
C PHE A 799 8.00 -58.12 27.40
N THR A 800 7.14 -57.23 27.87
CA THR A 800 6.73 -57.12 29.27
C THR A 800 5.20 -57.24 29.34
N GLY A 801 4.67 -58.18 30.13
CA GLY A 801 3.22 -58.43 30.25
C GLY A 801 2.63 -59.50 29.31
N GLY A 802 1.29 -59.54 29.22
CA GLY A 802 0.55 -60.52 28.43
C GLY A 802 0.63 -60.23 26.93
N THR A 803 1.04 -61.19 26.10
CA THR A 803 1.35 -60.97 24.67
C THR A 803 0.59 -61.95 23.76
N LEU A 804 0.02 -61.47 22.64
CA LEU A 804 -0.55 -62.28 21.57
C LEU A 804 0.16 -61.99 20.24
N ILE A 805 0.73 -63.01 19.59
CA ILE A 805 1.39 -62.90 18.29
C ILE A 805 0.64 -63.74 17.26
N ASN A 806 0.18 -63.13 16.15
CA ASN A 806 -0.46 -63.83 15.04
C ASN A 806 0.41 -63.75 13.77
N VAL A 807 1.09 -64.85 13.41
CA VAL A 807 2.09 -64.91 12.33
C VAL A 807 2.01 -66.19 11.49
N SER A 808 2.40 -66.08 10.21
CA SER A 808 2.38 -67.19 9.24
C SER A 808 3.67 -68.04 9.18
N THR A 809 4.85 -67.50 9.55
CA THR A 809 6.13 -68.24 9.61
C THR A 809 7.13 -67.57 10.58
N ILE A 810 7.91 -68.33 11.38
CA ILE A 810 8.96 -67.78 12.28
C ILE A 810 10.30 -68.48 12.01
N ASN A 811 11.39 -67.74 11.75
CA ASN A 811 12.68 -68.34 11.38
C ASN A 811 13.87 -67.71 12.15
N GLN A 812 14.45 -68.43 13.11
CA GLN A 812 15.61 -68.00 13.93
C GLN A 812 15.39 -66.70 14.73
N ALA A 813 14.31 -66.61 15.49
CA ALA A 813 14.04 -65.47 16.39
C ALA A 813 14.42 -65.77 17.85
N THR A 814 14.83 -64.76 18.63
CA THR A 814 15.01 -64.90 20.08
C THR A 814 13.94 -64.10 20.82
N PHE A 815 13.07 -64.75 21.58
CA PHE A 815 12.00 -64.11 22.34
C PHE A 815 12.37 -64.05 23.82
N THR A 816 12.38 -62.87 24.42
CA THR A 816 12.62 -62.67 25.86
C THR A 816 11.42 -61.99 26.49
N GLN A 817 10.79 -62.59 27.49
CA GLN A 817 9.63 -62.04 28.20
C GLN A 817 9.92 -61.89 29.69
N GLN A 818 9.56 -60.73 30.26
CA GLN A 818 9.55 -60.51 31.71
C GLN A 818 8.11 -60.30 32.20
N GLY A 819 7.53 -61.32 32.85
CA GLY A 819 6.17 -61.32 33.42
C GLY A 819 5.01 -61.44 32.41
N GLY A 820 3.90 -62.08 32.81
CA GLY A 820 2.65 -62.20 32.03
C GLY A 820 2.55 -63.46 31.15
N ASP A 821 1.35 -63.80 30.65
CA ASP A 821 1.15 -64.96 29.77
C ASP A 821 1.59 -64.66 28.32
N PHE A 822 2.27 -65.59 27.66
CA PHE A 822 2.71 -65.47 26.27
C PHE A 822 1.88 -66.39 25.40
N VAL A 823 1.15 -65.85 24.43
CA VAL A 823 0.25 -66.60 23.55
C VAL A 823 0.72 -66.46 22.10
N ILE A 824 1.07 -67.57 21.46
CA ILE A 824 1.28 -67.61 19.99
C ILE A 824 -0.01 -68.09 19.35
N GLY A 825 -0.67 -67.22 18.58
CA GLY A 825 -1.80 -67.52 17.73
C GLY A 825 -1.33 -67.98 16.34
N VAL A 826 -1.65 -69.21 15.94
CA VAL A 826 -1.37 -69.67 14.57
C VAL A 826 -2.66 -69.60 13.76
N ASP A 827 -2.80 -68.62 12.86
CA ASP A 827 -3.95 -68.54 11.96
C ASP A 827 -3.75 -69.51 10.80
N GLY A 828 -4.25 -70.74 10.97
CA GLY A 828 -4.36 -71.73 9.90
C GLY A 828 -5.48 -71.36 8.93
N GLY A 829 -5.32 -70.27 8.18
CA GLY A 829 -6.22 -69.90 7.11
C GLY A 829 -6.14 -70.89 5.94
N LEU A 830 -6.99 -71.93 5.95
CA LEU A 830 -7.21 -72.80 4.80
C LEU A 830 -8.06 -72.04 3.77
N ASP A 831 -7.44 -71.43 2.76
CA ASP A 831 -8.16 -70.90 1.60
C ASP A 831 -8.59 -72.08 0.70
N VAL A 832 -9.88 -72.44 0.74
CA VAL A 832 -10.44 -73.62 0.05
C VAL A 832 -10.60 -73.44 -1.47
N ASN A 833 -10.01 -72.42 -2.09
CA ASN A 833 -10.18 -72.14 -3.53
C ASN A 833 -8.95 -72.29 -4.41
N ASP A 834 -7.79 -72.71 -3.90
CA ASP A 834 -6.63 -72.98 -4.75
C ASP A 834 -6.29 -74.48 -4.81
N ALA A 835 -6.44 -75.09 -5.98
CA ALA A 835 -6.23 -76.51 -6.23
C ALA A 835 -4.74 -76.94 -6.16
N ASN A 836 -3.84 -76.06 -5.70
CA ASN A 836 -2.39 -76.30 -5.62
C ASN A 836 -1.77 -75.85 -4.27
N LEU A 837 -2.44 -76.08 -3.14
CA LEU A 837 -1.87 -75.72 -1.84
C LEU A 837 -0.79 -76.70 -1.38
N THR A 838 0.44 -76.17 -1.34
CA THR A 838 1.58 -76.76 -0.62
C THR A 838 1.31 -76.59 0.87
N ARG A 839 1.49 -77.68 1.62
CA ARG A 839 1.31 -77.82 3.08
C ARG A 839 1.81 -76.56 3.81
N ALA A 840 0.95 -75.90 4.60
CA ALA A 840 1.36 -74.83 5.50
C ALA A 840 2.16 -75.47 6.66
N LEU A 841 3.47 -75.65 6.45
CA LEU A 841 4.39 -76.08 7.48
C LEU A 841 4.76 -74.85 8.33
N THR A 842 4.03 -74.60 9.41
CA THR A 842 4.43 -73.58 10.38
C THR A 842 5.65 -74.09 11.15
N THR A 843 6.84 -73.65 10.73
CA THR A 843 8.09 -73.90 11.47
C THR A 843 8.30 -72.77 12.45
N ILE A 844 8.53 -73.07 13.73
CA ILE A 844 8.94 -72.08 14.74
C ILE A 844 10.40 -72.38 15.11
N ASN A 845 11.33 -71.68 14.47
CA ASN A 845 12.74 -71.71 14.85
C ASN A 845 13.04 -70.52 15.77
N GLY A 846 13.30 -70.74 17.06
CA GLY A 846 13.65 -69.64 17.95
C GLY A 846 13.99 -70.01 19.39
N ASP A 847 14.83 -69.19 20.03
CA ASP A 847 15.21 -69.30 21.45
C ASP A 847 14.23 -68.51 22.33
N PHE A 848 13.71 -69.09 23.43
CA PHE A 848 12.70 -68.47 24.31
C PHE A 848 13.22 -68.29 25.74
N ASN A 849 13.25 -67.07 26.28
CA ASN A 849 13.66 -66.76 27.65
C ASN A 849 12.51 -66.07 28.40
N GLN A 850 11.78 -66.79 29.26
CA GLN A 850 10.71 -66.22 30.09
C GLN A 850 11.14 -66.11 31.56
N THR A 851 10.74 -65.01 32.22
CA THR A 851 10.84 -64.83 33.68
C THR A 851 9.47 -64.46 34.25
N GLY A 852 8.73 -65.47 34.75
CA GLY A 852 7.37 -65.38 35.32
C GLY A 852 6.22 -65.31 34.29
N GLY A 853 5.13 -66.08 34.49
CA GLY A 853 3.97 -66.19 33.58
C GLY A 853 3.79 -67.61 32.99
N SER A 854 2.79 -67.83 32.12
CA SER A 854 2.60 -69.11 31.37
C SER A 854 2.87 -68.93 29.87
N LEU A 855 3.46 -69.93 29.22
CA LEU A 855 3.57 -70.00 27.75
C LEU A 855 2.40 -70.82 27.20
N SER A 856 1.53 -70.21 26.41
CA SER A 856 0.45 -70.87 25.65
C SER A 856 0.70 -70.75 24.15
N VAL A 857 0.44 -71.83 23.41
CA VAL A 857 0.37 -71.81 21.95
C VAL A 857 -1.07 -72.15 21.59
N ASP A 858 -1.85 -71.15 21.19
CA ASP A 858 -3.25 -71.30 20.81
C ASP A 858 -3.34 -71.42 19.28
N ILE A 859 -3.85 -72.54 18.79
CA ILE A 859 -4.19 -72.69 17.37
C ILE A 859 -5.61 -72.15 17.20
N PHE A 860 -5.77 -70.98 16.59
CA PHE A 860 -7.09 -70.43 16.30
C PHE A 860 -7.71 -71.19 15.13
N GLY A 861 -8.55 -72.18 15.44
CA GLY A 861 -9.50 -72.72 14.47
C GLY A 861 -10.59 -71.69 14.23
N ASN A 862 -10.46 -70.86 13.19
CA ASN A 862 -11.53 -69.95 12.82
C ASN A 862 -12.81 -70.74 12.50
N THR A 863 -13.91 -70.34 13.12
CA THR A 863 -15.26 -70.84 12.82
C THR A 863 -15.54 -70.61 11.33
N VAL A 864 -15.78 -71.68 10.57
CA VAL A 864 -16.22 -71.62 9.16
C VAL A 864 -17.53 -70.82 9.08
N ARG A 865 -17.45 -69.53 8.77
CA ARG A 865 -18.63 -68.74 8.39
C ARG A 865 -18.88 -68.98 6.91
N GLY A 866 -19.76 -69.96 6.63
CA GLY A 866 -20.31 -70.20 5.30
C GLY A 866 -20.93 -68.92 4.72
N ARG A 867 -20.60 -68.63 3.47
CA ARG A 867 -21.14 -67.53 2.68
C ARG A 867 -22.66 -67.68 2.54
N SER A 868 -23.46 -66.90 3.28
CA SER A 868 -24.88 -66.71 2.95
C SER A 868 -24.99 -65.66 1.85
N GLY A 869 -25.08 -66.11 0.60
CA GLY A 869 -25.31 -65.20 -0.52
C GLY A 869 -24.93 -65.82 -1.85
N GLU A 870 -25.73 -66.78 -2.31
CA GLU A 870 -26.28 -66.81 -3.68
C GLU A 870 -27.28 -67.97 -3.78
N ALA A 871 -28.40 -67.69 -4.45
CA ALA A 871 -29.57 -68.54 -4.55
C ALA A 871 -29.44 -69.52 -5.73
N GLY A 872 -29.89 -70.76 -5.54
CA GLY A 872 -30.23 -71.66 -6.63
C GLY A 872 -29.42 -72.96 -6.67
N ASP A 873 -30.15 -74.06 -6.48
CA ASP A 873 -29.94 -75.37 -7.11
C ASP A 873 -28.79 -76.28 -6.64
N ASP A 874 -29.20 -77.23 -5.79
CA ASP A 874 -29.27 -78.67 -6.11
C ASP A 874 -28.02 -79.57 -6.01
N PHE A 875 -28.23 -80.67 -5.26
CA PHE A 875 -27.49 -81.93 -5.20
C PHE A 875 -26.01 -81.92 -4.77
N PHE A 876 -25.71 -82.47 -3.58
CA PHE A 876 -25.25 -83.86 -3.51
C PHE A 876 -25.42 -84.47 -2.10
N ASN A 877 -25.77 -85.74 -2.15
CA ASN A 877 -26.32 -86.59 -1.11
C ASN A 877 -25.21 -87.16 -0.19
N VAL A 878 -25.60 -87.43 1.05
CA VAL A 878 -24.81 -88.05 2.11
C VAL A 878 -24.42 -89.47 1.69
N GLY A 879 -23.12 -89.76 1.55
CA GLY A 879 -22.67 -91.13 1.35
C GLY A 879 -21.39 -91.30 0.54
N ASP A 880 -20.29 -90.68 0.96
CA ASP A 880 -18.93 -91.18 0.78
C ASP A 880 -18.06 -90.60 1.92
N PRO A 881 -17.16 -91.38 2.55
CA PRO A 881 -16.25 -90.84 3.54
C PRO A 881 -15.29 -89.91 2.81
N LEU A 882 -15.26 -88.63 3.19
CA LEU A 882 -14.14 -87.75 2.83
C LEU A 882 -12.87 -88.37 3.40
N THR A 883 -12.23 -89.12 2.52
CA THR A 883 -10.96 -89.79 2.71
C THR A 883 -9.92 -88.69 2.53
N TYR A 884 -8.96 -88.63 3.46
CA TYR A 884 -7.88 -87.62 3.61
C TYR A 884 -8.21 -86.37 4.43
N ILE A 885 -8.38 -86.56 5.74
CA ILE A 885 -7.49 -85.86 6.69
C ILE A 885 -6.62 -86.96 7.31
N THR A 886 -5.55 -87.34 6.61
CA THR A 886 -4.50 -88.18 7.19
C THR A 886 -3.38 -87.26 7.68
N ASP A 887 -3.02 -87.45 8.93
CA ASP A 887 -1.74 -87.13 9.55
C ASP A 887 -1.45 -85.67 9.93
N SER A 888 -1.55 -85.45 11.24
CA SER A 888 -0.72 -84.61 12.12
C SER A 888 -0.36 -83.20 11.63
N ASP A 889 -1.02 -82.18 12.19
CA ASP A 889 -0.41 -80.86 12.28
C ASP A 889 0.89 -80.99 13.11
N LEU A 890 2.03 -80.85 12.45
CA LEU A 890 3.35 -81.07 13.04
C LEU A 890 3.93 -79.72 13.49
N LEU A 891 3.81 -79.40 14.78
CA LEU A 891 4.48 -78.24 15.36
C LEU A 891 5.98 -78.54 15.53
N TYR A 892 6.84 -77.95 14.70
CA TYR A 892 8.29 -78.06 14.81
C TYR A 892 8.82 -76.84 15.58
N VAL A 893 9.18 -77.03 16.85
CA VAL A 893 9.89 -76.04 17.67
C VAL A 893 11.36 -76.45 17.77
N THR A 894 12.24 -75.67 17.17
CA THR A 894 13.69 -75.91 17.21
C THR A 894 14.41 -74.67 17.76
N GLY A 895 14.80 -74.74 19.04
CA GLY A 895 15.52 -73.71 19.79
C GLY A 895 15.65 -74.06 21.29
N SER A 896 16.48 -73.33 22.02
CA SER A 896 16.71 -73.50 23.47
C SER A 896 15.77 -72.62 24.30
N ALA A 897 15.25 -73.13 25.42
CA ALA A 897 14.25 -72.41 26.23
C ALA A 897 14.56 -72.43 27.75
N THR A 898 14.51 -71.26 28.39
CA THR A 898 14.55 -71.11 29.86
C THR A 898 13.21 -70.57 30.34
N LEU A 899 12.48 -71.35 31.15
CA LEU A 899 11.08 -71.07 31.52
C LEU A 899 10.91 -71.13 33.05
N ASP A 900 10.52 -70.02 33.67
CA ASP A 900 10.26 -69.94 35.12
C ASP A 900 8.76 -70.09 35.47
N GLY A 901 7.98 -70.78 34.62
CA GLY A 901 6.51 -70.90 34.68
C GLY A 901 5.93 -72.18 34.07
N SER A 902 4.60 -72.27 33.92
CA SER A 902 3.89 -73.43 33.33
C SER A 902 3.79 -73.32 31.81
N VAL A 903 3.98 -74.43 31.09
CA VAL A 903 3.67 -74.54 29.65
C VAL A 903 2.29 -75.20 29.55
N ASP A 904 1.32 -74.53 28.93
CA ASP A 904 -0.03 -75.07 28.74
C ASP A 904 -0.39 -75.00 27.25
N VAL A 905 -0.70 -76.13 26.62
CA VAL A 905 -1.15 -76.18 25.22
C VAL A 905 -2.67 -76.28 25.24
N GLN A 906 -3.36 -75.17 25.00
CA GLN A 906 -4.82 -75.15 24.92
C GLN A 906 -5.30 -75.18 23.47
N ILE A 907 -6.29 -76.04 23.20
CA ILE A 907 -7.05 -76.02 21.95
C ILE A 907 -8.37 -75.32 22.29
N ALA A 908 -8.62 -74.18 21.67
CA ALA A 908 -9.72 -73.27 22.01
C ALA A 908 -11.08 -74.00 22.10
N SER A 909 -11.89 -73.62 23.10
CA SER A 909 -13.23 -74.18 23.31
C SER A 909 -14.16 -73.74 22.17
N GLY A 910 -14.45 -74.68 21.26
CA GLY A 910 -15.25 -74.45 20.05
C GLY A 910 -14.96 -75.46 18.94
N VAL A 911 -13.82 -76.15 19.00
CA VAL A 911 -13.51 -77.30 18.14
C VAL A 911 -14.30 -78.53 18.62
N GLU A 912 -15.02 -79.19 17.71
CA GLU A 912 -15.66 -80.47 18.02
C GLU A 912 -14.56 -81.49 18.41
N ARG A 913 -14.43 -81.77 19.71
CA ARG A 913 -13.39 -82.66 20.25
C ARG A 913 -13.64 -84.09 19.76
N GLN A 914 -12.95 -84.50 18.71
CA GLN A 914 -13.01 -85.87 18.20
C GLN A 914 -12.30 -86.83 19.19
N PRO A 915 -12.97 -87.89 19.67
CA PRO A 915 -12.30 -88.89 20.52
C PRO A 915 -11.17 -89.57 19.74
N TRP A 916 -9.99 -89.67 20.36
CA TRP A 916 -8.84 -90.48 19.91
C TRP A 916 -7.97 -89.86 18.80
N CYS A 917 -7.92 -88.52 18.73
CA CYS A 917 -6.92 -87.83 17.91
C CYS A 917 -5.55 -87.81 18.62
N TRP A 918 -4.48 -87.98 17.83
CA TRP A 918 -3.09 -87.93 18.28
C TRP A 918 -2.52 -86.56 17.94
N TYR A 919 -1.84 -85.93 18.90
CA TYR A 919 -1.05 -84.72 18.67
C TYR A 919 0.44 -85.08 18.86
N ASP A 920 1.24 -84.87 17.81
CA ASP A 920 2.69 -85.11 17.86
C ASP A 920 3.41 -83.79 18.15
N VAL A 921 4.08 -83.70 19.32
CA VAL A 921 4.95 -82.57 19.65
C VAL A 921 6.41 -83.03 19.54
N VAL A 922 7.16 -82.44 18.61
CA VAL A 922 8.56 -82.79 18.36
C VAL A 922 9.45 -81.71 18.99
N TYR A 923 10.20 -82.07 20.04
CA TYR A 923 11.25 -81.23 20.64
C TYR A 923 12.63 -81.71 20.20
N ALA A 924 13.45 -80.82 19.63
CA ALA A 924 14.83 -81.14 19.27
C ALA A 924 15.83 -80.10 19.80
N ASN A 925 16.81 -80.61 20.55
CA ASN A 925 18.00 -79.99 21.18
C ASN A 925 17.90 -79.45 22.63
N ALA A 926 19.06 -79.50 23.30
CA ALA A 926 19.24 -79.75 24.73
C ALA A 926 19.16 -78.49 25.63
N GLY A 927 18.47 -78.65 26.77
CA GLY A 927 18.54 -77.76 27.94
C GLY A 927 17.25 -76.99 28.21
N ILE A 928 16.28 -77.63 28.88
CA ILE A 928 15.10 -76.96 29.46
C ILE A 928 15.22 -77.05 30.99
N THR A 929 15.16 -75.91 31.68
CA THR A 929 15.05 -75.87 33.15
C THR A 929 13.66 -75.34 33.49
N LEU A 930 12.82 -76.15 34.14
CA LEU A 930 11.44 -75.83 34.53
C LEU A 930 11.38 -75.56 36.04
N GLY A 931 10.81 -74.41 36.45
CA GLY A 931 10.73 -73.96 37.86
C GLY A 931 9.51 -74.44 38.67
N GLY A 932 8.59 -75.21 38.09
CA GLY A 932 7.36 -75.69 38.75
C GLY A 932 6.95 -77.10 38.32
N SER A 933 6.00 -77.70 39.05
CA SER A 933 5.64 -79.13 39.08
C SER A 933 5.38 -79.85 37.74
N PHE A 934 6.39 -80.08 36.93
CA PHE A 934 6.46 -81.17 35.95
C PHE A 934 7.92 -81.44 35.57
N SER A 935 8.39 -82.68 35.67
CA SER A 935 9.77 -83.09 35.36
C SER A 935 9.75 -84.22 34.33
N VAL A 936 10.39 -84.00 33.18
CA VAL A 936 10.77 -85.07 32.23
C VAL A 936 12.28 -85.04 32.09
N ASN A 937 12.95 -86.05 32.65
CA ASN A 937 14.41 -86.18 32.57
C ASN A 937 14.74 -87.33 31.60
N GLY A 938 14.93 -86.99 30.32
CA GLY A 938 15.29 -87.92 29.25
C GLY A 938 15.65 -87.16 27.97
N GLY A 939 16.72 -87.58 27.27
CA GLY A 939 17.21 -86.93 26.05
C GLY A 939 16.23 -86.95 24.86
N ALA A 940 16.63 -86.32 23.75
CA ALA A 940 15.80 -86.04 22.57
C ALA A 940 14.94 -87.22 22.07
N GLY A 941 13.63 -86.98 21.89
CA GLY A 941 12.63 -87.96 21.40
C GLY A 941 11.26 -87.32 21.12
N ILE A 942 10.37 -88.06 20.43
CA ILE A 942 8.98 -87.65 20.11
C ILE A 942 8.08 -87.98 21.30
N TYR A 943 7.36 -86.99 21.84
CA TYR A 943 6.42 -87.16 22.95
C TYR A 943 4.98 -87.08 22.42
N ARG A 944 4.15 -88.05 22.80
CA ARG A 944 2.74 -88.14 22.38
C ARG A 944 1.83 -87.97 23.58
N ILE A 945 0.86 -87.07 23.46
CA ILE A 945 -0.16 -86.80 24.49
C ILE A 945 -1.49 -87.40 24.02
N LEU A 946 -2.14 -88.20 24.87
CA LEU A 946 -3.41 -88.87 24.57
C LEU A 946 -4.50 -88.38 25.52
N TYR A 947 -5.47 -87.63 25.00
CA TYR A 947 -6.61 -87.19 25.81
C TYR A 947 -7.68 -88.27 25.91
N THR A 948 -8.11 -88.57 27.14
CA THR A 948 -9.26 -89.43 27.39
C THR A 948 -10.59 -88.65 27.33
N PRO A 949 -11.74 -89.30 27.07
CA PRO A 949 -13.02 -88.64 26.82
C PRO A 949 -13.56 -87.74 27.96
N ASP A 950 -13.01 -87.89 29.17
CA ASP A 950 -13.31 -87.14 30.39
C ASP A 950 -12.42 -85.91 30.60
N GLY A 951 -11.52 -85.61 29.66
CA GLY A 951 -10.73 -84.38 29.65
C GLY A 951 -9.48 -84.40 30.53
N GLN A 952 -8.97 -85.58 30.88
CA GLN A 952 -7.64 -85.73 31.50
C GLN A 952 -6.57 -86.04 30.42
N ILE A 953 -5.34 -85.59 30.70
CA ILE A 953 -4.13 -85.75 29.87
C ILE A 953 -3.42 -87.05 30.23
#